data_AF-A0A7W1AC43-F1
#
_entry.id   AF-A0A7W1AC43-F1
#
_cell.length_a   1.000
_cell.length_b   1.000
_cell.length_c   1.000
_cell.angle_alpha   90.00
_cell.angle_beta   90.00
_cell.angle_gamma   90.00
#
_symmetry.space_group_name_H-M   'P 1'
#
loop_
_entity.id
_entity.type
_entity.pdbx_description
1 polymer ?
#
loop_
_entity_poly.entity_id
_entity_poly.type
_entity_poly.pdbx_seq_one_letter_code
_entity_poly.pdbx_strand_id
1 'polypeptide(L)'
;TGIATFGSSCDLNSLQQVEIGSNTFIYAADNSRLGVIPAERNRQPVQLREISSWMPKATVAIEDRRFFEHNGVDAEGIARALWKNVSAGQVVEGGSTITQQLVRNLYIGRERTVERKLKEACLALKLDNAWAKNRILATYMNQVYYGNLAYGIEAAAQTYFSKPASTLILPEAALLAGLPQAPSNYEPFRQQQIAKNRRNQVLRAMLTHGDIDRAQYDWARSRGLGLKAGKLYKEIREPDFFGFVRDQLIAEYGAGTVRSGGLKVYTTIDPRFQRAAQTAIRETLYEPDDPAAGVISINPKNGAIRAMTAVIPGNTKNQFNLLSQGRRQSGSTFKTFVLAAAVEQGINPATTSYLSAPFYYRPDPNGNCEDGSWWCPETYGRDYTGWTTIERATLRSDNTVYAQLTLDVTPEKVAEMARKLGVRSPLEVGGAVVPSIGLGAMDVSPLDMASAYATLAAGGIYSEPMAIRKVILPDGEDTRAGWGKPKRKRVVSDGVAYTVTRILEQNIDYGTGVAADYGHPAAGKTGTTEEWSDAWFCGYTPRLGTTVWVGYPRAKIPMTSVHGISVTGGSFPAQIWRLFMSSAIGQLEPESFPEPKDWPEWTTFERGQYARSFGDYDDGDSDHGAPTTETTKTTATAPSKTVPDAPPASRPLPKPPPPTTAPPPPPTTAPPPPT
;
A
#
# COMPACT_ATOMS: atom_id res chain seq x y z
N THR A 1 -18.62 54.71 28.93
CA THR A 1 -18.96 53.27 28.78
C THR A 1 -18.07 52.49 27.82
N GLY A 2 -17.19 53.11 27.00
CA GLY A 2 -16.34 52.39 26.03
C GLY A 2 -15.05 51.74 26.56
N ILE A 3 -14.52 52.15 27.72
CA ILE A 3 -13.26 51.59 28.27
C ILE A 3 -13.50 50.22 28.94
N ALA A 4 -14.67 50.02 29.55
CA ALA A 4 -15.02 48.77 30.22
C ALA A 4 -15.34 47.62 29.24
N THR A 5 -15.88 47.92 28.05
CA THR A 5 -16.19 46.94 27.00
C THR A 5 -14.96 46.48 26.20
N PHE A 6 -13.87 47.26 26.16
CA PHE A 6 -12.59 46.80 25.56
C PHE A 6 -11.75 45.94 26.52
N GLY A 7 -11.90 46.12 27.83
CA GLY A 7 -11.20 45.29 28.83
C GLY A 7 -11.60 43.82 28.78
N SER A 8 -12.88 43.53 28.49
CA SER A 8 -13.43 42.17 28.39
C SER A 8 -13.10 41.46 27.06
N SER A 9 -12.80 42.20 25.99
CA SER A 9 -12.40 41.62 24.69
C SER A 9 -10.89 41.29 24.59
N CYS A 10 -10.15 41.56 25.66
CA CYS A 10 -8.69 41.48 25.78
C CYS A 10 -8.22 40.43 26.80
N ASP A 11 -8.98 39.39 27.14
CA ASP A 11 -8.55 38.38 28.12
C ASP A 11 -7.79 37.21 27.45
N LEU A 12 -6.63 36.83 28.00
CA LEU A 12 -5.86 35.68 27.54
C LEU A 12 -6.56 34.37 27.90
N ASN A 13 -7.30 34.33 29.01
CA ASN A 13 -7.98 33.13 29.49
C ASN A 13 -9.28 32.83 28.72
N SER A 14 -9.88 33.83 28.08
CA SER A 14 -11.08 33.68 27.25
C SER A 14 -10.76 33.32 25.79
N LEU A 15 -9.47 33.33 25.41
CA LEU A 15 -9.01 33.01 24.07
C LEU A 15 -8.39 31.61 24.08
N GLN A 16 -9.08 30.65 23.47
CA GLN A 16 -8.42 29.38 23.12
C GLN A 16 -7.31 29.68 22.14
N GLN A 17 -6.08 29.27 22.49
CA GLN A 17 -5.00 29.21 21.53
C GLN A 17 -5.51 28.40 20.34
N VAL A 18 -5.40 28.94 19.12
CA VAL A 18 -5.74 28.15 17.93
C VAL A 18 -4.79 26.95 17.95
N GLU A 19 -5.32 25.75 18.16
CA GLU A 19 -4.57 24.51 18.02
C GLU A 19 -4.08 24.44 16.58
N ILE A 20 -2.76 24.44 16.42
CA ILE A 20 -2.13 24.46 15.10
C ILE A 20 -1.46 23.12 14.92
N GLY A 21 -1.92 22.43 13.89
CA GLY A 21 -1.55 21.07 13.57
C GLY A 21 -0.04 20.81 13.47
N SER A 22 0.34 19.56 13.72
CA SER A 22 1.69 19.02 13.47
C SER A 22 1.63 18.03 12.30
N ASN A 23 2.74 17.65 11.67
CA ASN A 23 2.65 16.66 10.59
C ASN A 23 2.37 15.25 11.11
N THR A 24 1.67 14.44 10.31
CA THR A 24 1.55 13.00 10.54
C THR A 24 2.68 12.26 9.85
N PHE A 25 3.46 11.48 10.60
CA PHE A 25 4.55 10.65 10.08
C PHE A 25 4.13 9.19 10.04
N ILE A 26 4.36 8.54 8.90
CA ILE A 26 4.08 7.11 8.72
C ILE A 26 5.40 6.35 8.58
N TYR A 27 5.53 5.27 9.34
CA TYR A 27 6.72 4.44 9.43
C TYR A 27 6.40 2.99 9.06
N ALA A 28 7.35 2.32 8.41
CA ALA A 28 7.31 0.90 8.11
C ALA A 28 7.57 0.03 9.36
N ALA A 29 7.51 -1.30 9.21
CA ALA A 29 7.72 -2.25 10.31
C ALA A 29 9.14 -2.17 10.92
N ASP A 30 10.15 -1.78 10.13
CA ASP A 30 11.54 -1.56 10.56
C ASP A 30 11.78 -0.14 11.12
N ASN A 31 10.72 0.63 11.34
CA ASN A 31 10.73 2.05 11.75
C ASN A 31 11.35 3.01 10.73
N SER A 32 11.66 2.58 9.51
CA SER A 32 12.02 3.50 8.43
C SER A 32 10.80 4.34 8.04
N ARG A 33 11.00 5.61 7.68
CA ARG A 33 9.91 6.52 7.32
C ARG A 33 9.41 6.22 5.91
N LEU A 34 8.10 6.01 5.78
CA LEU A 34 7.43 5.90 4.49
C LEU A 34 7.13 7.28 3.90
N GLY A 35 6.61 8.20 4.71
CA GLY A 35 6.30 9.54 4.25
C GLY A 35 5.67 10.40 5.31
N VAL A 36 5.16 11.55 4.87
CA VAL A 36 4.51 12.54 5.72
C VAL A 36 3.17 12.90 5.10
N ILE A 37 2.09 12.90 5.89
CA ILE A 37 0.85 13.58 5.52
C ILE A 37 1.01 15.01 6.05
N PRO A 38 1.24 16.00 5.15
CA PRO A 38 1.49 17.36 5.58
C PRO A 38 0.22 17.94 6.20
N ALA A 39 0.38 18.62 7.33
CA ALA A 39 -0.72 19.42 7.85
C ALA A 39 -0.92 20.69 7.02
N GLU A 40 -2.15 21.23 7.00
CA GLU A 40 -2.41 22.55 6.40
C GLU A 40 -1.54 23.66 7.03
N ARG A 41 -1.02 23.41 8.24
CA ARG A 41 -0.04 24.26 8.96
C ARG A 41 1.09 23.40 9.57
N ASN A 42 2.03 22.93 8.76
CA ASN A 42 3.20 22.10 9.13
C ASN A 42 4.08 22.66 10.27
N ARG A 43 4.29 21.93 11.38
CA ARG A 43 5.37 22.23 12.36
C ARG A 43 6.09 21.02 12.93
N GLN A 44 7.35 21.26 13.29
CA GLN A 44 8.16 20.46 14.20
C GLN A 44 8.71 21.40 15.28
N PRO A 45 8.01 21.59 16.41
CA PRO A 45 8.47 22.51 17.45
C PRO A 45 9.79 22.01 18.04
N VAL A 46 10.82 22.86 18.00
CA VAL A 46 12.13 22.60 18.59
C VAL A 46 12.38 23.60 19.72
N GLN A 47 13.09 23.16 20.75
CA GLN A 47 13.46 24.04 21.86
C GLN A 47 14.47 25.09 21.38
N LEU A 48 14.55 26.24 22.05
CA LEU A 48 15.47 27.31 21.64
C LEU A 48 16.94 26.85 21.54
N ARG A 49 17.34 25.91 22.41
CA ARG A 49 18.69 25.29 22.40
C ARG A 49 18.95 24.37 21.19
N GLU A 50 17.89 23.94 20.51
CA GLU A 50 17.93 23.11 19.30
C GLU A 50 17.86 23.97 18.03
N ILE A 51 17.94 25.29 18.17
CA ILE A 51 17.99 26.27 17.07
C ILE A 51 19.39 26.88 17.03
N SER A 52 19.94 27.08 15.82
CA SER A 52 21.20 27.80 15.64
C SER A 52 21.19 29.16 16.32
N SER A 53 22.29 29.51 17.00
CA SER A 53 22.43 30.78 17.71
C SER A 53 22.35 32.01 16.80
N TRP A 54 22.53 31.84 15.49
CA TRP A 54 22.35 32.89 14.50
C TRP A 54 20.89 33.25 14.26
N MET A 55 19.98 32.29 14.38
CA MET A 55 18.58 32.48 14.01
C MET A 55 17.84 33.47 14.94
N PRO A 56 17.90 33.35 16.28
CA PRO A 56 17.30 34.33 17.18
C PRO A 56 17.83 35.75 16.92
N LYS A 57 19.14 35.90 16.75
CA LYS A 57 19.80 37.19 16.46
C LYS A 57 19.32 37.79 15.14
N ALA A 58 19.29 36.98 14.07
CA ALA A 58 18.84 37.42 12.76
C ALA A 58 17.37 37.85 12.76
N THR A 59 16.50 37.11 13.46
CA THR A 59 15.08 37.45 13.62
C THR A 59 14.90 38.76 14.37
N VAL A 60 15.57 38.92 15.52
CA VAL A 60 15.50 40.17 16.32
C VAL A 60 16.01 41.36 15.51
N ALA A 61 17.16 41.24 14.84
CA ALA A 61 17.75 42.33 14.08
C ALA A 61 16.85 42.87 12.95
N ILE A 62 16.08 42.01 12.27
CA ILE A 62 15.24 42.40 11.13
C ILE A 62 13.77 42.69 11.49
N GLU A 63 13.18 41.90 12.40
CA GLU A 63 11.75 42.03 12.73
C GLU A 63 11.51 43.02 13.88
N ASP A 64 12.41 43.07 14.88
CA ASP A 64 12.16 43.80 16.12
C ASP A 64 13.46 44.09 16.90
N ARG A 65 14.20 45.12 16.48
CA ARG A 65 15.57 45.41 16.98
C ARG A 65 15.63 45.66 18.48
N ARG A 66 14.54 46.08 19.10
CA ARG A 66 14.46 46.41 20.52
C ARG A 66 13.59 45.44 21.30
N PHE A 67 13.44 44.23 20.76
CA PHE A 67 12.59 43.18 21.32
C PHE A 67 12.79 42.96 22.82
N PHE A 68 14.03 43.07 23.30
CA PHE A 68 14.38 42.88 24.71
C PHE A 68 14.21 44.14 25.58
N GLU A 69 13.97 45.31 24.98
CA GLU A 69 13.88 46.60 25.69
C GLU A 69 12.43 47.05 25.93
N HIS A 70 11.47 46.61 25.11
CA HIS A 70 10.06 47.01 25.22
C HIS A 70 9.16 45.91 25.78
N ASN A 71 7.98 46.25 26.31
CA ASN A 71 7.05 45.29 26.93
C ASN A 71 5.97 44.80 25.95
N GLY A 72 6.36 44.23 24.81
CA GLY A 72 5.46 43.68 23.80
C GLY A 72 4.96 44.64 22.72
N VAL A 73 4.97 45.96 22.95
CA VAL A 73 4.72 46.99 21.92
C VAL A 73 5.85 48.01 21.94
N ASP A 74 6.40 48.36 20.78
CA ASP A 74 7.48 49.33 20.64
C ASP A 74 6.94 50.73 20.26
N ALA A 75 6.71 51.59 21.27
CA ALA A 75 6.19 52.94 21.06
C ALA A 75 7.14 53.84 20.25
N GLU A 76 8.44 53.84 20.54
CA GLU A 76 9.38 54.66 19.77
C GLU A 76 9.67 54.06 18.39
N GLY A 77 9.58 52.73 18.25
CA GLY A 77 9.63 52.05 16.95
C GLY A 77 8.46 52.43 16.06
N ILE A 78 7.26 52.53 16.62
CA ILE A 78 6.04 53.02 15.94
C ILE A 78 6.22 54.49 15.52
N ALA A 79 6.67 55.37 16.42
CA ALA A 79 6.89 56.78 16.11
C ALA A 79 7.94 56.98 15.01
N ARG A 80 9.04 56.22 15.07
CA ARG A 80 10.09 56.22 14.05
C ARG A 80 9.57 55.72 12.69
N ALA A 81 8.81 54.61 12.69
CA ALA A 81 8.23 54.06 11.46
C ALA A 81 7.23 55.05 10.82
N LEU A 82 6.42 55.72 11.65
CA LEU A 82 5.50 56.76 11.19
C LEU A 82 6.25 57.91 10.53
N TRP A 83 7.27 58.47 11.19
CA TRP A 83 8.07 59.57 10.64
C TRP A 83 8.75 59.18 9.32
N LYS A 84 9.33 57.98 9.25
CA LYS A 84 9.94 57.47 8.02
C LYS A 84 8.94 57.29 6.88
N ASN A 85 7.78 56.70 7.16
CA ASN A 85 6.74 56.47 6.14
C ASN A 85 6.16 57.78 5.61
N VAL A 86 5.98 58.79 6.49
CA VAL A 86 5.59 60.15 6.10
C VAL A 86 6.67 60.80 5.22
N SER A 87 7.94 60.70 5.63
CA SER A 87 9.05 61.28 4.86
C SER A 87 9.26 60.63 3.48
N ALA A 88 8.87 59.37 3.32
CA ALA A 88 9.05 58.60 2.08
C ALA A 88 7.80 58.56 1.18
N GLY A 89 6.65 59.08 1.65
CA GLY A 89 5.39 59.06 0.90
C GLY A 89 4.76 57.67 0.69
N GLN A 90 5.34 56.61 1.25
CA GLN A 90 4.87 55.23 1.15
C GLN A 90 5.28 54.44 2.40
N VAL A 91 4.67 53.27 2.61
CA VAL A 91 5.03 52.39 3.74
C VAL A 91 6.38 51.72 3.45
N VAL A 92 7.44 52.20 4.10
CA VAL A 92 8.83 51.71 3.95
C VAL A 92 9.24 50.84 5.15
N GLU A 93 8.73 51.12 6.34
CA GLU A 93 9.06 50.40 7.58
C GLU A 93 7.80 49.98 8.34
N GLY A 94 7.75 48.73 8.78
CA GLY A 94 6.63 48.19 9.56
C GLY A 94 6.87 48.34 11.06
N GLY A 95 5.90 48.89 11.80
CA GLY A 95 6.01 49.12 13.24
C GLY A 95 5.46 48.01 14.14
N SER A 96 5.42 46.74 13.69
CA SER A 96 4.87 45.63 14.50
C SER A 96 5.97 44.79 15.15
N THR A 97 5.86 44.57 16.46
CA THR A 97 6.83 43.79 17.25
C THR A 97 6.69 42.28 17.05
N ILE A 98 7.69 41.49 17.45
CA ILE A 98 7.61 40.03 17.45
C ILE A 98 6.42 39.53 18.29
N THR A 99 6.19 40.12 19.47
CA THR A 99 5.08 39.74 20.36
C THR A 99 3.72 40.04 19.72
N GLN A 100 3.57 41.18 19.05
CA GLN A 100 2.35 41.53 18.29
C GLN A 100 2.10 40.56 17.13
N GLN A 101 3.14 40.22 16.38
CA GLN A 101 3.04 39.24 15.30
C GLN A 101 2.69 37.83 15.83
N LEU A 102 3.25 37.44 16.99
CA LEU A 102 2.94 36.16 17.62
C LEU A 102 1.48 36.07 18.05
N VAL A 103 0.97 37.09 18.75
CA VAL A 103 -0.42 37.18 19.17
C VAL A 103 -1.36 37.13 17.98
N ARG A 104 -1.04 37.88 16.92
CA ARG A 104 -1.80 37.83 15.66
C ARG A 104 -1.86 36.41 15.09
N ASN A 105 -0.79 35.63 15.22
CA ASN A 105 -0.76 34.27 14.70
C ASN A 105 -1.43 33.23 15.63
N LEU A 106 -1.55 33.50 16.93
CA LEU A 106 -2.10 32.57 17.93
C LEU A 106 -3.58 32.78 18.24
N TYR A 107 -4.06 34.03 18.23
CA TYR A 107 -5.35 34.38 18.84
C TYR A 107 -6.27 35.23 17.94
N ILE A 108 -5.80 35.72 16.79
CA ILE A 108 -6.53 36.72 15.99
C ILE A 108 -6.56 36.35 14.49
N GLY A 109 -7.66 36.63 13.79
CA GLY A 109 -7.81 36.45 12.34
C GLY A 109 -7.05 37.49 11.48
N ARG A 110 -7.07 37.31 10.15
CA ARG A 110 -6.28 38.10 9.16
C ARG A 110 -6.92 39.42 8.67
N GLU A 111 -8.06 39.82 9.21
CA GLU A 111 -8.77 41.04 8.77
C GLU A 111 -7.92 42.31 8.98
N ARG A 112 -8.12 43.38 8.22
CA ARG A 112 -7.31 44.63 8.36
C ARG A 112 -8.11 45.77 8.97
N THR A 113 -8.63 45.58 10.18
CA THR A 113 -9.35 46.62 10.93
C THR A 113 -8.48 47.29 12.01
N VAL A 114 -8.79 48.55 12.33
CA VAL A 114 -8.11 49.32 13.40
C VAL A 114 -8.39 48.69 14.77
N GLU A 115 -9.63 48.27 15.00
CA GLU A 115 -10.06 47.56 16.21
C GLU A 115 -9.22 46.30 16.47
N ARG A 116 -9.00 45.49 15.43
CA ARG A 116 -8.13 44.31 15.51
C ARG A 116 -6.70 44.71 15.90
N LYS A 117 -6.18 45.81 15.36
CA LYS A 117 -4.80 46.24 15.66
C LYS A 117 -4.65 46.72 17.12
N LEU A 118 -5.68 47.36 17.69
CA LEU A 118 -5.74 47.70 19.11
C LEU A 118 -5.81 46.43 19.98
N LYS A 119 -6.62 45.44 19.58
CA LYS A 119 -6.69 44.13 20.25
C LYS A 119 -5.36 43.37 20.21
N GLU A 120 -4.66 43.40 19.07
CA GLU A 120 -3.31 42.82 18.90
C GLU A 120 -2.30 43.47 19.86
N ALA A 121 -2.30 44.80 19.96
CA ALA A 121 -1.41 45.53 20.87
C ALA A 121 -1.71 45.19 22.34
N CYS A 122 -2.98 45.20 22.73
CA CYS A 122 -3.45 44.86 24.08
C CYS A 122 -3.03 43.44 24.50
N LEU A 123 -3.27 42.44 23.64
CA LEU A 123 -2.90 41.06 23.89
C LEU A 123 -1.37 40.87 23.87
N ALA A 124 -0.63 41.64 23.06
CA ALA A 124 0.82 41.60 23.05
C ALA A 124 1.41 42.08 24.39
N LEU A 125 0.91 43.18 24.96
CA LEU A 125 1.32 43.64 26.30
C LEU A 125 1.07 42.57 27.37
N LYS A 126 -0.11 41.93 27.35
CA LYS A 126 -0.45 40.89 28.32
C LYS A 126 0.42 39.64 28.16
N LEU A 127 0.68 39.21 26.93
CA LEU A 127 1.53 38.06 26.66
C LEU A 127 2.98 38.32 27.10
N ASP A 128 3.50 39.53 26.85
CA ASP A 128 4.87 39.91 27.22
C ASP A 128 5.06 39.95 28.74
N ASN A 129 4.05 40.40 29.49
CA ASN A 129 4.06 40.36 30.96
C ASN A 129 3.97 38.93 31.52
N ALA A 130 3.32 38.02 30.80
CA ALA A 130 3.11 36.65 31.27
C ALA A 130 4.26 35.70 30.91
N TRP A 131 4.96 35.93 29.79
CA TRP A 131 5.96 35.01 29.25
C TRP A 131 7.34 35.64 29.16
N ALA A 132 8.38 34.89 29.52
CA ALA A 132 9.75 35.32 29.31
C ALA A 132 10.05 35.58 27.82
N LYS A 133 10.86 36.60 27.52
CA LYS A 133 11.25 36.99 26.14
C LYS A 133 11.76 35.83 25.28
N ASN A 134 12.60 34.96 25.86
CA ASN A 134 13.12 33.79 25.17
C ASN A 134 12.02 32.79 24.80
N ARG A 135 10.99 32.62 25.63
CA ARG A 135 9.81 31.80 25.33
C ARG A 135 9.02 32.41 24.18
N ILE A 136 8.81 33.73 24.19
CA ILE A 136 8.10 34.45 23.12
C ILE A 136 8.85 34.29 21.79
N LEU A 137 10.15 34.53 21.78
CA LEU A 137 10.98 34.43 20.57
C LEU A 137 11.04 33.00 20.03
N ALA A 138 11.25 32.01 20.90
CA ALA A 138 11.23 30.59 20.52
C ALA A 138 9.85 30.19 19.96
N THR A 139 8.77 30.64 20.61
CA THR A 139 7.41 30.37 20.14
C THR A 139 7.18 31.04 18.79
N TYR A 140 7.61 32.28 18.58
CA TYR A 140 7.51 32.98 17.30
C TYR A 140 8.29 32.31 16.16
N MET A 141 9.51 31.83 16.41
CA MET A 141 10.28 31.13 15.37
C MET A 141 9.71 29.76 15.03
N ASN A 142 9.09 29.08 16.00
CA ASN A 142 8.28 27.89 15.73
C ASN A 142 6.91 28.27 15.12
N GLN A 143 6.46 29.50 15.38
CA GLN A 143 5.28 30.29 14.99
C GLN A 143 5.02 30.56 13.51
N VAL A 144 6.07 31.02 12.86
CA VAL A 144 5.90 31.87 11.70
C VAL A 144 5.94 31.06 10.41
N TYR A 145 5.25 31.54 9.39
CA TYR A 145 5.23 30.90 8.08
C TYR A 145 6.44 31.36 7.25
N TYR A 146 7.28 30.41 6.83
CA TYR A 146 8.49 30.66 6.05
C TYR A 146 8.30 30.37 4.55
N GLY A 147 7.09 30.05 4.08
CA GLY A 147 6.84 29.67 2.67
C GLY A 147 6.98 28.16 2.42
N ASN A 148 6.54 27.68 1.25
CA ASN A 148 6.57 26.25 0.87
C ASN A 148 5.98 25.29 1.92
N LEU A 149 4.85 25.66 2.53
CA LEU A 149 4.23 24.88 3.60
C LEU A 149 5.15 24.68 4.81
N ALA A 150 6.19 25.49 5.03
CA ALA A 150 7.03 25.41 6.22
C ALA A 150 6.54 26.41 7.27
N TYR A 151 5.90 25.93 8.35
CA TYR A 151 5.70 26.74 9.55
C TYR A 151 6.70 26.30 10.61
N GLY A 152 7.34 27.28 11.22
CA GLY A 152 8.39 27.01 12.19
C GLY A 152 9.76 26.75 11.58
N ILE A 153 10.79 27.06 12.36
CA ILE A 153 12.17 27.10 11.88
C ILE A 153 12.73 25.73 11.49
N GLU A 154 12.40 24.65 12.19
CA GLU A 154 12.87 23.30 11.83
C GLU A 154 12.31 22.87 10.46
N ALA A 155 11.00 23.07 10.25
CA ALA A 155 10.38 22.82 8.96
C ALA A 155 11.02 23.66 7.84
N ALA A 156 11.34 24.92 8.11
CA ALA A 156 12.00 25.81 7.15
C ALA A 156 13.43 25.34 6.83
N ALA A 157 14.22 24.96 7.84
CA ALA A 157 15.58 24.44 7.67
C ALA A 157 15.59 23.15 6.83
N GLN A 158 14.68 22.22 7.11
CA GLN A 158 14.51 21.01 6.31
C GLN A 158 14.06 21.32 4.88
N THR A 159 13.15 22.28 4.71
CA THR A 159 12.57 22.64 3.40
C THR A 159 13.59 23.28 2.47
N TYR A 160 14.37 24.24 2.98
CA TYR A 160 15.29 25.03 2.16
C TYR A 160 16.72 24.48 2.13
N PHE A 161 17.13 23.72 3.15
CA PHE A 161 18.52 23.27 3.32
C PHE A 161 18.68 21.77 3.60
N SER A 162 17.59 21.00 3.76
CA SER A 162 17.63 19.56 4.09
C SER A 162 18.49 19.23 5.31
N LYS A 163 18.41 20.05 6.36
CA LYS A 163 19.18 19.87 7.60
C LYS A 163 18.46 20.43 8.83
N PRO A 164 18.85 20.01 10.04
CA PRO A 164 18.27 20.51 11.28
C PRO A 164 18.53 22.00 11.49
N ALA A 165 17.57 22.70 12.12
CA ALA A 165 17.68 24.13 12.43
C ALA A 165 18.87 24.48 13.34
N SER A 166 19.30 23.53 14.18
CA SER A 166 20.51 23.65 15.01
C SER A 166 21.80 23.86 14.20
N THR A 167 21.82 23.43 12.93
CA THR A 167 23.01 23.44 12.06
C THR A 167 23.01 24.58 11.02
N LEU A 168 22.07 25.52 11.14
CA LEU A 168 22.01 26.68 10.25
C LEU A 168 23.23 27.58 10.45
N ILE A 169 23.90 27.96 9.36
CA ILE A 169 24.98 28.95 9.38
C ILE A 169 24.42 30.36 9.18
N LEU A 170 25.20 31.38 9.50
CA LEU A 170 24.81 32.80 9.41
C LEU A 170 24.02 33.18 8.13
N PRO A 171 24.48 32.92 6.90
CA PRO A 171 23.75 33.32 5.70
C PRO A 171 22.41 32.59 5.51
N GLU A 172 22.28 31.36 6.03
CA GLU A 172 21.04 30.58 5.95
C GLU A 172 20.03 31.05 7.00
N ALA A 173 20.49 31.28 8.23
CA ALA A 173 19.67 31.87 9.29
C ALA A 173 19.17 33.26 8.88
N ALA A 174 20.04 34.08 8.29
CA ALA A 174 19.66 35.39 7.74
C ALA A 174 18.65 35.27 6.58
N LEU A 175 18.74 34.23 5.74
CA LEU A 175 17.76 34.00 4.70
C LEU A 175 16.40 33.68 5.33
N LEU A 176 16.35 32.69 6.22
CA LEU A 176 15.11 32.24 6.86
C LEU A 176 14.47 33.37 7.68
N ALA A 177 15.24 34.14 8.44
CA ALA A 177 14.74 35.27 9.21
C ALA A 177 14.09 36.35 8.34
N GLY A 178 14.49 36.47 7.07
CA GLY A 178 13.92 37.44 6.13
C GLY A 178 12.62 37.01 5.45
N LEU A 179 12.29 35.71 5.44
CA LEU A 179 11.14 35.17 4.72
C LEU A 179 9.77 35.58 5.32
N PRO A 180 9.56 35.58 6.66
CA PRO A 180 8.28 35.88 7.29
C PRO A 180 7.54 37.13 6.80
N GLN A 181 8.27 38.18 6.43
CA GLN A 181 7.70 39.44 5.96
C GLN A 181 6.82 39.26 4.71
N ALA A 182 7.27 38.46 3.74
CA ALA A 182 6.53 38.19 2.51
C ALA A 182 6.96 36.84 1.90
N PRO A 183 6.53 35.70 2.49
CA PRO A 183 7.09 34.38 2.16
C PRO A 183 6.95 33.99 0.68
N SER A 184 5.85 34.39 0.03
CA SER A 184 5.63 34.12 -1.40
C SER A 184 6.50 34.99 -2.32
N ASN A 185 6.77 36.24 -1.93
CA ASN A 185 7.60 37.17 -2.72
C ASN A 185 9.09 36.85 -2.58
N TYR A 186 9.48 36.33 -1.42
CA TYR A 186 10.86 35.96 -1.11
C TYR A 186 11.14 34.47 -1.31
N GLU A 187 10.28 33.74 -2.01
CA GLU A 187 10.38 32.30 -2.20
C GLU A 187 11.72 31.94 -2.89
N PRO A 188 12.68 31.33 -2.17
CA PRO A 188 14.04 31.17 -2.66
C PRO A 188 14.20 30.24 -3.87
N PHE A 189 13.33 29.25 -4.09
CA PHE A 189 13.45 28.36 -5.24
C PHE A 189 13.04 29.03 -6.55
N ARG A 190 12.06 29.94 -6.52
CA ARG A 190 11.53 30.67 -7.68
C ARG A 190 12.15 32.06 -7.85
N GLN A 191 12.42 32.77 -6.75
CA GLN A 191 12.82 34.18 -6.75
C GLN A 191 14.20 34.40 -6.10
N GLN A 192 15.21 33.66 -6.56
CA GLN A 192 16.56 33.63 -5.94
C GLN A 192 17.18 35.01 -5.71
N GLN A 193 17.14 35.90 -6.70
CA GLN A 193 17.78 37.22 -6.57
C GLN A 193 17.07 38.10 -5.53
N ILE A 194 15.74 38.07 -5.49
CA ILE A 194 14.94 38.84 -4.54
C ILE A 194 15.16 38.28 -3.13
N ALA A 195 15.15 36.95 -2.97
CA ALA A 195 15.47 36.28 -1.71
C ALA A 195 16.90 36.61 -1.21
N LYS A 196 17.88 36.64 -2.12
CA LYS A 196 19.28 37.02 -1.80
C LYS A 196 19.40 38.46 -1.34
N ASN A 197 18.67 39.38 -1.99
CA ASN A 197 18.61 40.77 -1.57
C ASN A 197 17.97 40.91 -0.18
N ARG A 198 16.86 40.19 0.08
CA ARG A 198 16.21 40.15 1.39
C ARG A 198 17.13 39.61 2.49
N ARG A 199 17.81 38.49 2.25
CA ARG A 199 18.86 37.97 3.16
C ARG A 199 19.93 39.02 3.44
N ASN A 200 20.42 39.72 2.42
CA ASN A 200 21.46 40.74 2.60
C ASN A 200 20.97 41.95 3.41
N GLN A 201 19.67 42.27 3.37
CA GLN A 201 19.08 43.27 4.27
C GLN A 201 19.11 42.79 5.73
N VAL A 202 18.80 41.50 5.98
CA VAL A 202 18.91 40.89 7.31
C VAL A 202 20.34 40.94 7.82
N LEU A 203 21.31 40.52 7.00
CA LEU A 203 22.74 40.59 7.35
C LEU A 203 23.18 42.02 7.67
N ARG A 204 22.70 43.01 6.93
CA ARG A 204 22.99 44.42 7.21
C ARG A 204 22.37 44.87 8.53
N ALA A 205 21.14 44.44 8.81
CA ALA A 205 20.48 44.74 10.07
C ALA A 205 21.24 44.14 11.26
N MET A 206 21.71 42.90 11.14
CA MET A 206 22.56 42.25 12.16
C MET A 206 23.88 43.01 12.38
N LEU A 207 24.53 43.48 11.31
CA LEU A 207 25.74 44.30 11.43
C LEU A 207 25.45 45.64 12.14
N THR A 208 24.37 46.33 11.77
CA THR A 208 23.97 47.60 12.41
C THR A 208 23.58 47.43 13.87
N HIS A 209 23.01 46.28 14.22
CA HIS A 209 22.64 45.95 15.60
C HIS A 209 23.83 45.47 16.44
N GLY A 210 24.96 45.10 15.80
CA GLY A 210 26.16 44.61 16.49
C GLY A 210 26.21 43.09 16.73
N ASP A 211 25.31 42.32 16.11
CA ASP A 211 25.25 40.86 16.24
C ASP A 211 26.38 40.13 15.50
N ILE A 212 26.92 40.79 14.46
CA ILE A 212 28.01 40.30 13.61
C ILE A 212 29.00 41.43 13.34
N ASP A 213 30.25 41.07 13.11
CA ASP A 213 31.28 42.02 12.67
C ASP A 213 31.28 42.22 11.14
N ARG A 214 32.13 43.15 10.68
CA ARG A 214 32.24 43.47 9.26
C ARG A 214 32.76 42.30 8.41
N ALA A 215 33.68 41.49 8.94
CA ALA A 215 34.25 40.36 8.22
C ALA A 215 33.20 39.25 8.02
N GLN A 216 32.40 38.95 9.05
CA GLN A 216 31.28 38.02 9.01
C GLN A 216 30.20 38.50 8.02
N TYR A 217 29.88 39.80 8.02
CA TYR A 217 28.95 40.39 7.06
C TYR A 217 29.44 40.23 5.62
N ASP A 218 30.69 40.61 5.32
CA ASP A 218 31.24 40.54 3.97
C ASP A 218 31.35 39.08 3.49
N TRP A 219 31.76 38.16 4.37
CA TRP A 219 31.76 36.72 4.11
C TRP A 219 30.36 36.18 3.79
N ALA A 220 29.36 36.44 4.64
CA ALA A 220 28.00 35.94 4.45
C ALA A 220 27.32 36.53 3.21
N ARG A 221 27.58 37.82 2.92
CA ARG A 221 27.04 38.53 1.75
C ARG A 221 27.56 37.96 0.44
N SER A 222 28.84 37.58 0.40
CA SER A 222 29.50 37.02 -0.80
C SER A 222 28.95 35.64 -1.20
N ARG A 223 28.39 34.88 -0.25
CA ARG A 223 27.86 33.53 -0.49
C ARG A 223 26.57 33.54 -1.31
N GLY A 224 26.38 32.49 -2.11
CA GLY A 224 25.09 32.14 -2.72
C GLY A 224 24.04 31.77 -1.66
N LEU A 225 22.81 31.44 -2.08
CA LEU A 225 21.75 31.07 -1.13
C LEU A 225 21.96 29.70 -0.48
N GLY A 226 22.76 28.80 -1.09
CA GLY A 226 23.05 27.49 -0.51
C GLY A 226 21.85 26.54 -0.44
N LEU A 227 20.81 26.77 -1.25
CA LEU A 227 19.57 25.99 -1.19
C LEU A 227 19.80 24.52 -1.54
N LYS A 228 19.23 23.64 -0.72
CA LYS A 228 19.16 22.20 -0.94
C LYS A 228 17.74 21.75 -0.63
N ALA A 229 16.93 21.66 -1.69
CA ALA A 229 15.50 21.38 -1.59
C ALA A 229 15.21 20.13 -0.74
N GLY A 230 14.43 20.33 0.32
CA GLY A 230 14.00 19.26 1.22
C GLY A 230 13.22 18.18 0.49
N LYS A 231 13.67 16.92 0.62
CA LYS A 231 12.93 15.74 0.18
C LYS A 231 11.89 15.27 1.20
N LEU A 232 12.07 15.65 2.47
CA LEU A 232 11.33 15.15 3.64
C LEU A 232 9.80 15.21 3.50
N TYR A 233 9.27 16.29 2.93
CA TYR A 233 7.82 16.53 2.81
C TYR A 233 7.26 16.24 1.41
N LYS A 234 8.10 15.77 0.48
CA LYS A 234 7.73 15.50 -0.92
C LYS A 234 7.82 14.03 -1.31
N GLU A 235 8.65 13.26 -0.62
CA GLU A 235 8.90 11.85 -0.93
C GLU A 235 7.95 10.95 -0.12
N ILE A 236 7.07 10.25 -0.82
CA ILE A 236 6.27 9.14 -0.29
C ILE A 236 6.88 7.85 -0.86
N ARG A 237 7.34 6.98 0.03
CA ARG A 237 7.71 5.60 -0.28
C ARG A 237 6.48 4.71 -0.17
N GLU A 238 6.42 3.69 -1.01
CA GLU A 238 5.33 2.72 -1.05
C GLU A 238 3.95 3.38 -1.20
N PRO A 239 3.70 4.14 -2.29
CA PRO A 239 2.54 5.02 -2.42
C PRO A 239 1.19 4.31 -2.32
N ASP A 240 1.07 3.07 -2.84
CA ASP A 240 -0.16 2.27 -2.73
C ASP A 240 -0.49 1.99 -1.26
N PHE A 241 0.48 1.47 -0.50
CA PHE A 241 0.30 1.18 0.92
C PHE A 241 0.15 2.44 1.77
N PHE A 242 0.89 3.51 1.46
CA PHE A 242 0.77 4.79 2.16
C PHE A 242 -0.64 5.38 1.99
N GLY A 243 -1.19 5.34 0.78
CA GLY A 243 -2.57 5.75 0.50
C GLY A 243 -3.58 4.92 1.29
N PHE A 244 -3.41 3.60 1.32
CA PHE A 244 -4.26 2.69 2.09
C PHE A 244 -4.26 3.01 3.60
N VAL A 245 -3.08 3.23 4.19
CA VAL A 245 -2.94 3.62 5.60
C VAL A 245 -3.59 4.98 5.86
N ARG A 246 -3.38 5.96 4.98
CA ARG A 246 -4.01 7.27 5.10
C ARG A 246 -5.54 7.15 5.13
N ASP A 247 -6.12 6.36 4.25
CA ASP A 247 -7.57 6.21 4.15
C ASP A 247 -8.14 5.50 5.41
N GLN A 248 -7.42 4.53 5.98
CA GLN A 248 -7.77 3.93 7.29
C GLN A 248 -7.73 4.94 8.44
N LEU A 249 -6.70 5.79 8.50
CA LEU A 249 -6.61 6.85 9.51
C LEU A 249 -7.75 7.86 9.35
N ILE A 250 -8.13 8.20 8.12
CA ILE A 250 -9.24 9.11 7.84
C ILE A 250 -10.57 8.49 8.27
N ALA A 251 -10.77 7.19 8.03
CA ALA A 251 -11.97 6.49 8.47
C ALA A 251 -12.12 6.47 9.99
N GLU A 252 -11.02 6.27 10.73
CA GLU A 252 -11.03 6.22 12.21
C GLU A 252 -11.13 7.60 12.86
N TYR A 253 -10.31 8.57 12.41
CA TYR A 253 -10.14 9.86 13.10
C TYR A 253 -10.83 11.04 12.41
N GLY A 254 -11.31 10.85 11.18
CA GLY A 254 -11.81 11.91 10.32
C GLY A 254 -10.70 12.68 9.59
N ALA A 255 -11.02 13.17 8.39
CA ALA A 255 -10.07 13.89 7.53
C ALA A 255 -9.49 15.14 8.19
N GLY A 256 -10.28 15.84 9.02
CA GLY A 256 -9.84 17.02 9.78
C GLY A 256 -8.71 16.67 10.74
N THR A 257 -8.88 15.65 11.58
CA THR A 257 -7.88 15.21 12.55
C THR A 257 -6.60 14.72 11.89
N VAL A 258 -6.71 13.91 10.82
CA VAL A 258 -5.54 13.40 10.09
C VAL A 258 -4.75 14.52 9.42
N ARG A 259 -5.44 15.56 8.91
CA ARG A 259 -4.83 16.76 8.31
C ARG A 259 -4.32 17.76 9.34
N SER A 260 -4.94 17.86 10.53
CA SER A 260 -4.37 18.58 11.67
C SER A 260 -3.11 17.87 12.18
N GLY A 261 -3.03 16.56 11.98
CA GLY A 261 -1.84 15.74 12.14
C GLY A 261 -1.28 15.69 13.56
N GLY A 262 0.03 15.48 13.69
CA GLY A 262 0.71 15.17 14.95
C GLY A 262 0.73 13.69 15.29
N LEU A 263 0.27 12.84 14.36
CA LEU A 263 0.26 11.40 14.53
C LEU A 263 1.64 10.81 14.19
N LYS A 264 2.10 9.82 14.97
CA LYS A 264 3.15 8.88 14.56
C LYS A 264 2.53 7.51 14.34
N VAL A 265 2.53 7.06 13.09
CA VAL A 265 1.83 5.84 12.66
C VAL A 265 2.86 4.78 12.32
N TYR A 266 2.83 3.66 13.04
CA TYR A 266 3.71 2.51 12.81
C TYR A 266 2.92 1.41 12.12
N THR A 267 3.40 0.98 10.97
CA THR A 267 2.68 0.05 10.09
C THR A 267 3.30 -1.35 10.09
N THR A 268 2.70 -2.25 9.34
CA THR A 268 3.11 -3.67 9.22
C THR A 268 3.99 -3.96 8.01
N ILE A 269 4.12 -3.00 7.07
CA ILE A 269 4.82 -3.22 5.80
C ILE A 269 6.32 -3.47 6.04
N ASP A 270 6.87 -4.51 5.40
CA ASP A 270 8.29 -4.83 5.47
C ASP A 270 8.99 -4.27 4.21
N PRO A 271 9.87 -3.27 4.33
CA PRO A 271 10.53 -2.68 3.17
C PRO A 271 11.38 -3.68 2.37
N ARG A 272 11.82 -4.79 2.98
CA ARG A 272 12.54 -5.85 2.25
C ARG A 272 11.58 -6.60 1.33
N PHE A 273 10.38 -6.92 1.81
CA PHE A 273 9.37 -7.61 1.01
C PHE A 273 8.79 -6.70 -0.08
N GLN A 274 8.62 -5.39 0.20
CA GLN A 274 8.26 -4.43 -0.85
C GLN A 274 9.28 -4.41 -1.99
N ARG A 275 10.58 -4.34 -1.65
CA ARG A 275 11.65 -4.40 -2.66
C ARG A 275 11.64 -5.72 -3.42
N ALA A 276 11.50 -6.85 -2.73
CA ALA A 276 11.42 -8.16 -3.37
C ALA A 276 10.25 -8.24 -4.37
N ALA A 277 9.08 -7.71 -4.00
CA ALA A 277 7.90 -7.69 -4.87
C ALA A 277 8.11 -6.77 -6.09
N GLN A 278 8.64 -5.56 -5.88
CA GLN A 278 8.95 -4.63 -6.98
C GLN A 278 9.99 -5.19 -7.94
N THR A 279 11.04 -5.83 -7.42
CA THR A 279 12.06 -6.51 -8.23
C THR A 279 11.46 -7.66 -9.02
N ALA A 280 10.68 -8.55 -8.38
CA ALA A 280 10.04 -9.67 -9.05
C ALA A 280 9.15 -9.22 -10.23
N ILE A 281 8.39 -8.13 -10.05
CA ILE A 281 7.59 -7.55 -11.14
C ILE A 281 8.50 -7.00 -12.24
N ARG A 282 9.47 -6.13 -11.90
CA ARG A 282 10.32 -5.43 -12.88
C ARG A 282 11.25 -6.35 -13.64
N GLU A 283 11.61 -7.51 -13.10
CA GLU A 283 12.40 -8.52 -13.80
C GLU A 283 11.54 -9.37 -14.74
N THR A 284 10.23 -9.46 -14.48
CA THR A 284 9.30 -10.25 -15.31
C THR A 284 8.65 -9.40 -16.40
N LEU A 285 8.30 -8.15 -16.08
CA LEU A 285 7.62 -7.17 -16.92
C LEU A 285 8.43 -5.87 -16.91
N TYR A 286 9.35 -5.74 -17.87
CA TYR A 286 10.35 -4.67 -17.93
C TYR A 286 10.11 -3.68 -19.09
N GLU A 287 9.24 -4.02 -20.05
CA GLU A 287 8.99 -3.18 -21.22
C GLU A 287 7.99 -2.07 -20.87
N PRO A 288 8.14 -0.83 -21.39
CA PRO A 288 7.30 0.29 -20.98
C PRO A 288 5.79 0.14 -21.23
N ASP A 289 5.40 -0.72 -22.17
CA ASP A 289 4.03 -1.02 -22.58
C ASP A 289 3.48 -2.34 -22.00
N ASP A 290 4.28 -3.02 -21.17
CA ASP A 290 3.85 -4.19 -20.42
C ASP A 290 2.62 -3.89 -19.55
N PRO A 291 1.78 -4.91 -19.27
CA PRO A 291 0.70 -4.78 -18.31
C PRO A 291 1.23 -4.40 -16.93
N ALA A 292 0.35 -3.81 -16.12
CA ALA A 292 0.67 -3.60 -14.72
C ALA A 292 0.66 -4.94 -13.98
N ALA A 293 1.46 -5.04 -12.92
CA ALA A 293 1.33 -6.14 -11.97
C ALA A 293 1.27 -5.64 -10.53
N GLY A 294 0.56 -6.39 -9.71
CA GLY A 294 0.31 -6.11 -8.31
C GLY A 294 0.63 -7.30 -7.43
N VAL A 295 1.31 -7.06 -6.31
CA VAL A 295 1.61 -8.07 -5.30
C VAL A 295 1.07 -7.61 -3.95
N ILE A 296 0.30 -8.49 -3.29
CA ILE A 296 -0.08 -8.34 -1.89
C ILE A 296 0.33 -9.61 -1.15
N SER A 297 1.00 -9.44 -0.01
CA SER A 297 1.38 -10.55 0.86
C SER A 297 0.95 -10.29 2.30
N ILE A 298 0.25 -11.25 2.90
CA ILE A 298 -0.34 -11.19 4.23
C ILE A 298 0.24 -12.31 5.09
N ASN A 299 0.56 -12.01 6.34
CA ASN A 299 0.95 -13.01 7.33
C ASN A 299 -0.31 -13.76 7.85
N PRO A 300 -0.45 -15.08 7.60
CA PRO A 300 -1.62 -15.87 8.02
C PRO A 300 -1.83 -15.90 9.53
N LYS A 301 -0.77 -15.76 10.34
CA LYS A 301 -0.84 -15.88 11.79
C LYS A 301 -1.53 -14.68 12.45
N ASN A 302 -1.55 -13.51 11.81
CA ASN A 302 -2.08 -12.29 12.43
C ASN A 302 -2.76 -11.29 11.47
N GLY A 303 -2.80 -11.55 10.16
CA GLY A 303 -3.41 -10.66 9.17
C GLY A 303 -2.52 -9.47 8.79
N ALA A 304 -1.28 -9.36 9.29
CA ALA A 304 -0.40 -8.24 8.97
C ALA A 304 -0.07 -8.21 7.46
N ILE A 305 -0.35 -7.10 6.79
CA ILE A 305 0.05 -6.86 5.40
C ILE A 305 1.56 -6.60 5.39
N ARG A 306 2.33 -7.48 4.74
CA ARG A 306 3.80 -7.45 4.70
C ARG A 306 4.35 -6.85 3.41
N ALA A 307 3.62 -7.01 2.30
CA ALA A 307 3.87 -6.35 1.02
C ALA A 307 2.52 -5.93 0.39
N MET A 308 2.52 -4.78 -0.26
CA MET A 308 1.40 -4.21 -1.01
C MET A 308 1.98 -3.19 -1.99
N THR A 309 2.26 -3.62 -3.22
CA THR A 309 2.87 -2.77 -4.25
C THR A 309 2.36 -3.15 -5.63
N ALA A 310 2.05 -2.14 -6.45
CA ALA A 310 1.85 -2.31 -7.87
C ALA A 310 3.01 -1.65 -8.63
N VAL A 311 3.36 -2.21 -9.78
CA VAL A 311 4.26 -1.60 -10.74
C VAL A 311 3.53 -1.51 -12.06
N ILE A 312 3.55 -0.31 -12.64
CA ILE A 312 3.04 -0.04 -13.97
C ILE A 312 4.27 0.36 -14.79
N PRO A 313 4.80 -0.54 -15.63
CA PRO A 313 5.90 -0.21 -16.51
C PRO A 313 5.60 1.06 -17.33
N GLY A 314 6.62 1.87 -17.56
CA GLY A 314 6.50 3.15 -18.27
C GLY A 314 5.70 4.26 -17.57
N ASN A 315 5.03 4.02 -16.43
CA ASN A 315 4.18 5.02 -15.77
C ASN A 315 4.28 4.99 -14.23
N THR A 316 4.85 6.05 -13.66
CA THR A 316 4.99 6.20 -12.19
C THR A 316 3.90 7.08 -11.55
N LYS A 317 2.90 7.54 -12.31
CA LYS A 317 1.91 8.55 -11.88
C LYS A 317 0.49 7.97 -11.77
N ASN A 318 0.33 6.82 -11.14
CA ASN A 318 -0.99 6.30 -10.82
C ASN A 318 -1.44 6.79 -9.42
N GLN A 319 -2.65 7.34 -9.34
CA GLN A 319 -3.25 7.78 -8.08
C GLN A 319 -4.31 6.79 -7.56
N PHE A 320 -4.71 5.82 -8.38
CA PHE A 320 -5.71 4.81 -8.04
C PHE A 320 -5.05 3.54 -7.47
N ASN A 321 -5.48 3.09 -6.30
CA ASN A 321 -4.89 1.91 -5.66
C ASN A 321 -5.49 0.62 -6.26
N LEU A 322 -4.79 0.03 -7.21
CA LEU A 322 -5.22 -1.19 -7.92
C LEU A 322 -5.38 -2.40 -7.00
N LEU A 323 -4.73 -2.39 -5.84
CA LEU A 323 -4.62 -3.54 -4.95
C LEU A 323 -5.77 -3.63 -3.96
N SER A 324 -6.28 -2.50 -3.46
CA SER A 324 -7.38 -2.46 -2.49
C SER A 324 -8.68 -1.86 -3.04
N GLN A 325 -8.59 -0.99 -4.05
CA GLN A 325 -9.76 -0.33 -4.64
C GLN A 325 -10.08 -0.90 -6.03
N GLY A 326 -9.05 -1.34 -6.76
CA GLY A 326 -9.22 -2.04 -8.03
C GLY A 326 -10.04 -3.31 -7.85
N ARG A 327 -11.05 -3.49 -8.69
CA ARG A 327 -11.79 -4.74 -8.80
C ARG A 327 -11.66 -5.26 -10.22
N ARG A 328 -11.42 -6.56 -10.30
CA ARG A 328 -11.11 -7.29 -11.54
C ARG A 328 -11.65 -8.71 -11.43
N GLN A 329 -12.03 -9.29 -12.57
CA GLN A 329 -12.50 -10.67 -12.60
C GLN A 329 -11.35 -11.59 -12.21
N SER A 330 -11.58 -12.43 -11.22
CA SER A 330 -10.57 -13.32 -10.63
C SER A 330 -10.35 -14.60 -11.44
N GLY A 331 -11.29 -14.92 -12.34
CA GLY A 331 -11.28 -16.13 -13.15
C GLY A 331 -11.15 -17.39 -12.28
N SER A 332 -10.45 -18.39 -12.80
CA SER A 332 -10.31 -19.69 -12.14
C SER A 332 -9.68 -19.71 -10.73
N THR A 333 -9.17 -18.60 -10.19
CA THR A 333 -8.81 -18.55 -8.77
C THR A 333 -10.02 -18.66 -7.85
N PHE A 334 -11.22 -18.31 -8.33
CA PHE A 334 -12.47 -18.38 -7.55
C PHE A 334 -12.95 -19.82 -7.32
N LYS A 335 -12.50 -20.78 -8.15
CA LYS A 335 -12.75 -22.22 -8.00
C LYS A 335 -12.33 -22.76 -6.64
N THR A 336 -11.35 -22.13 -5.99
CA THR A 336 -10.94 -22.46 -4.63
C THR A 336 -12.10 -22.31 -3.63
N PHE A 337 -12.97 -21.32 -3.81
CA PHE A 337 -14.16 -21.13 -2.97
C PHE A 337 -15.22 -22.21 -3.20
N VAL A 338 -15.40 -22.62 -4.45
CA VAL A 338 -16.28 -23.75 -4.81
C VAL A 338 -15.77 -25.04 -4.18
N LEU A 339 -14.47 -25.31 -4.30
CA LEU A 339 -13.83 -26.48 -3.69
C LEU A 339 -13.98 -26.47 -2.17
N ALA A 340 -13.69 -25.34 -1.52
CA ALA A 340 -13.84 -25.22 -0.07
C ALA A 340 -15.28 -25.41 0.39
N ALA A 341 -16.26 -24.85 -0.34
CA ALA A 341 -17.67 -25.02 -0.04
C ALA A 341 -18.14 -26.48 -0.23
N ALA A 342 -17.67 -27.16 -1.28
CA ALA A 342 -17.94 -28.58 -1.50
C ALA A 342 -17.41 -29.44 -0.34
N VAL A 343 -16.16 -29.22 0.06
CA VAL A 343 -15.54 -29.93 1.18
C VAL A 343 -16.25 -29.62 2.51
N GLU A 344 -16.68 -28.37 2.74
CA GLU A 344 -17.47 -28.00 3.92
C GLU A 344 -18.82 -28.71 3.98
N GLN A 345 -19.42 -29.05 2.82
CA GLN A 345 -20.65 -29.84 2.72
C GLN A 345 -20.42 -31.37 2.77
N GLY A 346 -19.17 -31.81 2.97
CA GLY A 346 -18.81 -33.24 3.03
C GLY A 346 -18.68 -33.91 1.66
N ILE A 347 -18.62 -33.15 0.57
CA ILE A 347 -18.33 -33.69 -0.77
C ILE A 347 -16.84 -34.02 -0.85
N ASN A 348 -16.50 -35.30 -1.06
CA ASN A 348 -15.12 -35.77 -1.08
C ASN A 348 -14.47 -35.53 -2.47
N PRO A 349 -13.48 -34.63 -2.59
CA PRO A 349 -12.92 -34.28 -3.89
C PRO A 349 -12.16 -35.42 -4.60
N ALA A 350 -11.72 -36.43 -3.84
CA ALA A 350 -10.95 -37.55 -4.36
C ALA A 350 -11.84 -38.64 -4.98
N THR A 351 -13.12 -38.72 -4.59
CA THR A 351 -14.04 -39.77 -5.04
C THR A 351 -15.21 -39.23 -5.85
N THR A 352 -15.72 -38.05 -5.52
CA THR A 352 -16.82 -37.43 -6.26
C THR A 352 -16.35 -37.07 -7.67
N SER A 353 -17.07 -37.54 -8.68
CA SER A 353 -16.70 -37.40 -10.08
C SER A 353 -17.77 -36.67 -10.89
N TYR A 354 -17.31 -35.86 -11.84
CA TYR A 354 -18.12 -35.12 -12.80
C TYR A 354 -17.64 -35.43 -14.21
N LEU A 355 -18.52 -35.21 -15.19
CA LEU A 355 -18.15 -35.35 -16.59
C LEU A 355 -17.49 -34.04 -17.07
N SER A 356 -16.21 -34.13 -17.44
CA SER A 356 -15.48 -33.13 -18.21
C SER A 356 -15.87 -33.29 -19.68
N ALA A 357 -16.81 -32.45 -20.13
CA ALA A 357 -17.37 -32.36 -21.49
C ALA A 357 -18.13 -31.02 -21.61
N PRO A 358 -18.47 -30.53 -22.83
CA PRO A 358 -19.30 -29.34 -22.98
C PRO A 358 -20.55 -29.40 -22.09
N PHE A 359 -20.79 -28.33 -21.33
CA PHE A 359 -21.87 -28.24 -20.36
C PHE A 359 -22.79 -27.08 -20.69
N TYR A 360 -24.10 -27.34 -20.63
CA TYR A 360 -25.14 -26.35 -20.88
C TYR A 360 -26.11 -26.35 -19.71
N TYR A 361 -26.20 -25.24 -18.99
CA TYR A 361 -27.25 -25.00 -18.00
C TYR A 361 -28.40 -24.24 -18.69
N ARG A 362 -29.57 -24.87 -18.71
CA ARG A 362 -30.74 -24.47 -19.50
C ARG A 362 -31.91 -24.09 -18.59
N PRO A 363 -31.87 -22.95 -17.89
CA PRO A 363 -32.96 -22.53 -17.02
C PRO A 363 -34.21 -22.14 -17.81
N ASP A 364 -34.04 -21.66 -19.05
CA ASP A 364 -35.11 -21.45 -20.03
C ASP A 364 -35.08 -22.58 -21.08
N PRO A 365 -36.11 -23.44 -21.17
CA PRO A 365 -36.18 -24.49 -22.18
C PRO A 365 -36.15 -24.00 -23.63
N ASN A 366 -36.59 -22.76 -23.90
CA ASN A 366 -36.63 -22.17 -25.24
C ASN A 366 -35.40 -21.29 -25.53
N GLY A 367 -34.47 -21.23 -24.59
CA GLY A 367 -33.26 -20.44 -24.70
C GLY A 367 -32.19 -21.02 -25.62
N ASN A 368 -31.06 -20.34 -25.70
CA ASN A 368 -29.86 -20.78 -26.39
C ASN A 368 -28.61 -20.08 -25.79
N CYS A 369 -27.42 -20.46 -26.26
CA CYS A 369 -26.17 -19.86 -25.79
C CYS A 369 -25.91 -18.46 -26.39
N GLU A 370 -26.49 -18.14 -27.55
CA GLU A 370 -26.18 -16.91 -28.30
C GLU A 370 -26.86 -15.68 -27.70
N ASP A 371 -28.09 -15.83 -27.20
CA ASP A 371 -28.85 -14.76 -26.54
C ASP A 371 -28.57 -14.64 -25.03
N GLY A 372 -27.75 -15.55 -24.48
CA GLY A 372 -27.36 -15.59 -23.07
C GLY A 372 -28.42 -16.14 -22.10
N SER A 373 -29.54 -16.68 -22.62
CA SER A 373 -30.56 -17.34 -21.81
C SER A 373 -30.12 -18.72 -21.28
N TRP A 374 -29.17 -19.37 -21.96
CA TRP A 374 -28.42 -20.51 -21.43
C TRP A 374 -27.05 -20.09 -20.93
N TRP A 375 -26.56 -20.79 -19.90
CA TRP A 375 -25.16 -20.67 -19.48
C TRP A 375 -24.35 -21.85 -20.04
N CYS A 376 -23.41 -21.53 -20.93
CA CYS A 376 -22.69 -22.49 -21.76
C CYS A 376 -21.16 -22.39 -21.55
N PRO A 377 -20.65 -22.73 -20.35
CA PRO A 377 -19.22 -22.64 -20.09
C PRO A 377 -18.43 -23.69 -20.85
N GLU A 378 -17.25 -23.29 -21.36
CA GLU A 378 -16.30 -24.18 -22.03
C GLU A 378 -14.98 -24.21 -21.26
N THR A 379 -14.26 -25.34 -21.32
CA THR A 379 -12.91 -25.45 -20.76
C THR A 379 -11.88 -24.88 -21.72
N TYR A 380 -10.86 -24.20 -21.18
CA TYR A 380 -9.73 -23.67 -21.93
C TYR A 380 -9.06 -24.77 -22.80
N GLY A 381 -8.78 -24.47 -24.07
CA GLY A 381 -8.23 -25.43 -25.04
C GLY A 381 -9.24 -26.45 -25.58
N ARG A 382 -10.46 -26.51 -25.03
CA ARG A 382 -11.51 -27.50 -25.39
C ARG A 382 -11.08 -28.96 -25.24
N ASP A 383 -10.09 -29.21 -24.38
CA ASP A 383 -9.61 -30.54 -24.05
C ASP A 383 -10.42 -31.15 -22.90
N TYR A 384 -11.12 -32.23 -23.18
CA TYR A 384 -12.03 -32.90 -22.25
C TYR A 384 -11.50 -34.26 -21.82
N THR A 385 -11.66 -34.58 -20.53
CA THR A 385 -11.10 -35.82 -19.94
C THR A 385 -12.13 -36.92 -19.69
N GLY A 386 -13.40 -36.67 -20.03
CA GLY A 386 -14.48 -37.56 -19.63
C GLY A 386 -14.67 -37.51 -18.11
N TRP A 387 -14.99 -38.64 -17.49
CA TRP A 387 -15.19 -38.71 -16.05
C TRP A 387 -13.90 -38.39 -15.28
N THR A 388 -13.97 -37.40 -14.41
CA THR A 388 -12.83 -36.94 -13.62
C THR A 388 -13.26 -36.54 -12.21
N THR A 389 -12.37 -36.68 -11.24
CA THR A 389 -12.62 -36.30 -9.85
C THR A 389 -12.50 -34.79 -9.70
N ILE A 390 -13.13 -34.21 -8.67
CA ILE A 390 -13.00 -32.78 -8.36
C ILE A 390 -11.52 -32.41 -8.16
N GLU A 391 -10.75 -33.25 -7.48
CA GLU A 391 -9.31 -33.07 -7.30
C GLU A 391 -8.57 -32.92 -8.64
N ARG A 392 -8.74 -33.88 -9.57
CA ARG A 392 -8.10 -33.82 -10.90
C ARG A 392 -8.58 -32.64 -11.73
N ALA A 393 -9.88 -32.33 -11.65
CA ALA A 393 -10.45 -31.15 -12.29
C ALA A 393 -9.87 -29.84 -11.73
N THR A 394 -9.51 -29.81 -10.44
CA THR A 394 -8.83 -28.66 -9.81
C THR A 394 -7.45 -28.43 -10.44
N LEU A 395 -6.66 -29.50 -10.59
CA LEU A 395 -5.31 -29.43 -11.15
C LEU A 395 -5.29 -28.97 -12.61
N ARG A 396 -6.28 -29.41 -13.40
CA ARG A 396 -6.48 -28.99 -14.79
C ARG A 396 -7.24 -27.67 -14.92
N SER A 397 -7.80 -27.18 -13.82
CA SER A 397 -8.65 -25.99 -13.80
C SER A 397 -9.85 -26.10 -14.76
N ASP A 398 -10.52 -27.25 -14.82
CA ASP A 398 -11.63 -27.55 -15.73
C ASP A 398 -12.86 -26.66 -15.45
N ASN A 399 -13.38 -25.94 -16.45
CA ASN A 399 -14.53 -25.04 -16.26
C ASN A 399 -15.85 -25.81 -16.18
N THR A 400 -16.00 -26.85 -16.99
CA THR A 400 -17.26 -27.62 -17.09
C THR A 400 -17.55 -28.41 -15.83
N VAL A 401 -16.54 -28.99 -15.19
CA VAL A 401 -16.68 -29.67 -13.89
C VAL A 401 -17.04 -28.68 -12.79
N TYR A 402 -16.36 -27.52 -12.76
CA TYR A 402 -16.63 -26.51 -11.75
C TYR A 402 -17.98 -25.79 -11.94
N ALA A 403 -18.48 -25.72 -13.17
CA ALA A 403 -19.83 -25.24 -13.44
C ALA A 403 -20.89 -26.17 -12.83
N GLN A 404 -20.76 -27.49 -13.07
CA GLN A 404 -21.63 -28.50 -12.47
C GLN A 404 -21.53 -28.48 -10.95
N LEU A 405 -20.31 -28.49 -10.40
CA LEU A 405 -20.09 -28.46 -8.95
C LEU A 405 -20.64 -27.18 -8.29
N THR A 406 -20.55 -26.03 -8.96
CA THR A 406 -21.11 -24.77 -8.43
C THR A 406 -22.63 -24.83 -8.34
N LEU A 407 -23.29 -25.49 -9.28
CA LEU A 407 -24.73 -25.67 -9.24
C LEU A 407 -25.14 -26.65 -8.13
N ASP A 408 -24.41 -27.75 -7.93
CA ASP A 408 -24.68 -28.70 -6.84
C ASP A 408 -24.43 -28.11 -5.44
N VAL A 409 -23.34 -27.35 -5.28
CA VAL A 409 -23.01 -26.65 -4.01
C VAL A 409 -23.91 -25.43 -3.76
N THR A 410 -24.49 -24.90 -4.83
CA THR A 410 -25.19 -23.62 -5.00
C THR A 410 -24.30 -22.36 -5.07
N PRO A 411 -24.62 -21.38 -5.95
CA PRO A 411 -23.88 -20.13 -6.05
C PRO A 411 -23.81 -19.34 -4.73
N GLU A 412 -24.88 -19.34 -3.95
CA GLU A 412 -24.99 -18.62 -2.67
C GLU A 412 -24.01 -19.18 -1.64
N LYS A 413 -23.83 -20.51 -1.59
CA LYS A 413 -22.86 -21.15 -0.70
C LYS A 413 -21.42 -20.87 -1.11
N VAL A 414 -21.15 -20.76 -2.41
CA VAL A 414 -19.86 -20.30 -2.91
C VAL A 414 -19.59 -18.85 -2.48
N ALA A 415 -20.58 -17.96 -2.60
CA ALA A 415 -20.46 -16.59 -2.11
C ALA A 415 -20.28 -16.53 -0.59
N GLU A 416 -21.05 -17.30 0.18
CA GLU A 416 -20.92 -17.41 1.64
C GLU A 416 -19.49 -17.85 2.04
N MET A 417 -18.96 -18.86 1.36
CA MET A 417 -17.58 -19.33 1.57
C MET A 417 -16.55 -18.25 1.23
N ALA A 418 -16.70 -17.54 0.11
CA ALA A 418 -15.82 -16.42 -0.23
C ALA A 418 -15.85 -15.33 0.86
N ARG A 419 -17.04 -14.99 1.38
CA ARG A 419 -17.20 -14.04 2.50
C ARG A 419 -16.52 -14.54 3.78
N LYS A 420 -16.74 -15.81 4.15
CA LYS A 420 -16.10 -16.46 5.31
C LYS A 420 -14.58 -16.32 5.23
N LEU A 421 -14.00 -16.67 4.08
CA LEU A 421 -12.54 -16.69 3.90
C LEU A 421 -11.91 -15.30 3.82
N GLY A 422 -12.64 -14.26 3.40
CA GLY A 422 -12.14 -12.89 3.52
C GLY A 422 -12.52 -11.92 2.41
N VAL A 423 -13.34 -12.34 1.44
CA VAL A 423 -13.75 -11.47 0.32
C VAL A 423 -14.76 -10.41 0.79
N ARG A 424 -14.47 -9.15 0.50
CA ARG A 424 -15.28 -7.98 0.85
C ARG A 424 -15.90 -7.29 -0.36
N SER A 425 -15.37 -7.47 -1.57
CA SER A 425 -16.03 -7.00 -2.81
C SER A 425 -17.46 -7.54 -2.98
N PRO A 426 -18.37 -6.81 -3.65
CA PRO A 426 -19.70 -7.31 -4.00
C PRO A 426 -19.63 -8.59 -4.84
N LEU A 427 -20.53 -9.54 -4.59
CA LEU A 427 -20.58 -10.85 -5.27
C LEU A 427 -21.94 -11.11 -5.94
N GLU A 428 -22.79 -10.08 -6.00
CA GLU A 428 -24.13 -10.14 -6.55
C GLU A 428 -24.19 -9.33 -7.85
N VAL A 429 -24.98 -9.82 -8.80
CA VAL A 429 -25.31 -9.14 -10.06
C VAL A 429 -26.82 -8.95 -10.09
N GLY A 430 -27.29 -7.70 -10.18
CA GLY A 430 -28.73 -7.41 -10.16
C GLY A 430 -29.46 -7.83 -8.87
N GLY A 431 -28.73 -7.97 -7.75
CA GLY A 431 -29.28 -8.41 -6.46
C GLY A 431 -29.34 -9.92 -6.26
N ALA A 432 -28.76 -10.72 -7.17
CA ALA A 432 -28.69 -12.17 -7.06
C ALA A 432 -27.25 -12.69 -7.20
N VAL A 433 -26.96 -13.83 -6.57
CA VAL A 433 -25.71 -14.57 -6.80
C VAL A 433 -25.94 -15.53 -7.95
N VAL A 434 -25.11 -15.43 -9.00
CA VAL A 434 -25.31 -16.17 -10.26
C VAL A 434 -24.30 -17.31 -10.42
N PRO A 435 -24.62 -18.41 -11.13
CA PRO A 435 -23.73 -19.58 -11.28
C PRO A 435 -22.32 -19.28 -11.81
N SER A 436 -22.17 -18.25 -12.64
CA SER A 436 -20.87 -17.84 -13.17
C SER A 436 -19.88 -17.38 -12.09
N ILE A 437 -20.33 -17.16 -10.85
CA ILE A 437 -19.45 -16.93 -9.69
C ILE A 437 -18.40 -18.03 -9.54
N GLY A 438 -18.77 -19.30 -9.78
CA GLY A 438 -17.85 -20.43 -9.63
C GLY A 438 -16.68 -20.43 -10.60
N LEU A 439 -16.83 -19.73 -11.73
CA LEU A 439 -15.78 -19.53 -12.73
C LEU A 439 -15.05 -18.19 -12.58
N GLY A 440 -15.39 -17.41 -11.54
CA GLY A 440 -14.73 -16.15 -11.21
C GLY A 440 -15.15 -14.95 -12.05
N ALA A 441 -16.40 -14.94 -12.51
CA ALA A 441 -16.97 -13.80 -13.24
C ALA A 441 -17.14 -12.54 -12.37
N MET A 442 -17.01 -12.66 -11.05
CA MET A 442 -17.16 -11.56 -10.10
C MET A 442 -15.88 -10.71 -9.98
N ASP A 443 -16.07 -9.40 -9.96
CA ASP A 443 -15.03 -8.41 -9.77
C ASP A 443 -14.62 -8.31 -8.29
N VAL A 444 -13.40 -8.76 -7.99
CA VAL A 444 -12.82 -8.75 -6.63
C VAL A 444 -11.50 -8.00 -6.60
N SER A 445 -11.12 -7.51 -5.42
CA SER A 445 -9.83 -6.84 -5.24
C SER A 445 -8.70 -7.86 -5.02
N PRO A 446 -7.45 -7.56 -5.43
CA PRO A 446 -6.31 -8.38 -5.05
C PRO A 446 -6.18 -8.56 -3.52
N LEU A 447 -6.58 -7.57 -2.72
CA LEU A 447 -6.58 -7.66 -1.26
C LEU A 447 -7.58 -8.70 -0.74
N ASP A 448 -8.77 -8.79 -1.33
CA ASP A 448 -9.75 -9.82 -0.99
C ASP A 448 -9.19 -11.22 -1.21
N MET A 449 -8.53 -11.42 -2.35
CA MET A 449 -7.94 -12.71 -2.71
C MET A 449 -6.75 -13.07 -1.82
N ALA A 450 -5.85 -12.12 -1.53
CA ALA A 450 -4.74 -12.36 -0.62
C ALA A 450 -5.22 -12.71 0.80
N SER A 451 -6.27 -12.01 1.27
CA SER A 451 -6.94 -12.25 2.54
C SER A 451 -7.55 -13.66 2.60
N ALA A 452 -8.29 -14.05 1.56
CA ALA A 452 -8.90 -15.37 1.44
C ALA A 452 -7.89 -16.51 1.48
N TYR A 453 -6.81 -16.41 0.71
CA TYR A 453 -5.78 -17.45 0.63
C TYR A 453 -4.92 -17.47 1.91
N ALA A 454 -4.70 -16.33 2.58
CA ALA A 454 -4.08 -16.30 3.90
C ALA A 454 -4.95 -17.00 4.97
N THR A 455 -6.28 -17.00 4.84
CA THR A 455 -7.17 -17.75 5.75
C THR A 455 -7.00 -19.26 5.60
N LEU A 456 -6.88 -19.76 4.36
CA LEU A 456 -6.58 -21.18 4.10
C LEU A 456 -5.21 -21.55 4.65
N ALA A 457 -4.20 -20.71 4.40
CA ALA A 457 -2.84 -20.86 4.95
C ALA A 457 -2.81 -20.91 6.49
N ALA A 458 -3.75 -20.24 7.15
CA ALA A 458 -3.92 -20.24 8.60
C ALA A 458 -4.75 -21.42 9.13
N GLY A 459 -5.01 -22.45 8.31
CA GLY A 459 -5.82 -23.61 8.69
C GLY A 459 -7.28 -23.26 8.96
N GLY A 460 -7.83 -22.31 8.20
CA GLY A 460 -9.24 -21.88 8.30
C GLY A 460 -9.52 -20.76 9.30
N ILE A 461 -8.47 -20.10 9.81
CA ILE A 461 -8.59 -18.95 10.72
C ILE A 461 -8.46 -17.65 9.95
N TYR A 462 -9.59 -16.96 9.75
CA TYR A 462 -9.60 -15.63 9.16
C TYR A 462 -8.93 -14.63 10.10
N SER A 463 -8.04 -13.80 9.55
CA SER A 463 -7.44 -12.66 10.24
C SER A 463 -7.70 -11.41 9.41
N GLU A 464 -8.35 -10.39 9.99
CA GLU A 464 -8.61 -9.13 9.27
C GLU A 464 -7.30 -8.51 8.79
N PRO A 465 -7.16 -8.15 7.49
CA PRO A 465 -5.95 -7.52 6.98
C PRO A 465 -5.58 -6.26 7.76
N MET A 466 -4.40 -6.28 8.37
CA MET A 466 -3.90 -5.25 9.26
C MET A 466 -2.75 -4.49 8.60
N ALA A 467 -2.91 -3.19 8.39
CA ALA A 467 -1.83 -2.31 7.92
C ALA A 467 -1.15 -1.53 9.06
N ILE A 468 -1.87 -1.24 10.15
CA ILE A 468 -1.42 -0.35 11.22
C ILE A 468 -1.20 -1.15 12.51
N ARG A 469 0.02 -1.10 13.02
CA ARG A 469 0.43 -1.71 14.30
C ARG A 469 0.15 -0.80 15.48
N LYS A 470 0.36 0.51 15.33
CA LYS A 470 0.23 1.48 16.42
C LYS A 470 0.09 2.90 15.88
N VAL A 471 -0.72 3.71 16.55
CA VAL A 471 -0.81 5.16 16.34
C VAL A 471 -0.49 5.88 17.66
N ILE A 472 0.41 6.85 17.60
CA ILE A 472 0.67 7.80 18.69
C ILE A 472 0.04 9.13 18.29
N LEU A 473 -0.96 9.54 19.04
CA LEU A 473 -1.58 10.87 18.99
C LEU A 473 -0.72 11.90 19.76
N PRO A 474 -0.99 13.21 19.63
CA PRO A 474 -0.27 14.23 20.39
C PRO A 474 -0.31 14.07 21.92
N ASP A 475 -1.38 13.47 22.46
CA ASP A 475 -1.63 13.25 23.88
C ASP A 475 -1.18 11.86 24.38
N GLY A 476 -0.77 10.95 23.49
CA GLY A 476 -0.30 9.61 23.86
C GLY A 476 -0.59 8.53 22.82
N GLU A 477 -0.31 7.27 23.18
CA GLU A 477 -0.65 6.14 22.31
C GLU A 477 -2.17 5.88 22.29
N ASP A 478 -2.74 5.72 21.10
CA ASP A 478 -4.15 5.38 20.97
C ASP A 478 -4.39 3.89 21.18
N THR A 479 -4.89 3.55 22.37
CA THR A 479 -5.26 2.18 22.75
C THR A 479 -6.74 1.88 22.50
N ARG A 480 -7.56 2.88 22.14
CA ARG A 480 -9.01 2.75 21.97
C ARG A 480 -9.39 2.17 20.60
N ALA A 481 -8.72 2.61 19.53
CA ALA A 481 -8.95 2.12 18.17
C ALA A 481 -8.52 0.65 17.96
N GLY A 482 -7.81 0.04 18.92
CA GLY A 482 -7.43 -1.37 18.85
C GLY A 482 -6.32 -1.69 17.83
N TRP A 483 -5.52 -0.71 17.43
CA TRP A 483 -4.40 -0.90 16.50
C TRP A 483 -3.46 -2.03 16.95
N GLY A 484 -2.92 -2.77 15.97
CA GLY A 484 -1.96 -3.84 16.21
C GLY A 484 -2.53 -5.11 16.85
N LYS A 485 -3.80 -5.13 17.26
CA LYS A 485 -4.47 -6.31 17.82
C LYS A 485 -5.06 -7.14 16.66
N PRO A 486 -4.58 -8.38 16.42
CA PRO A 486 -5.15 -9.23 15.38
C PRO A 486 -6.61 -9.56 15.68
N LYS A 487 -7.51 -9.23 14.75
CA LYS A 487 -8.92 -9.66 14.80
C LYS A 487 -9.05 -10.98 14.06
N ARG A 488 -9.20 -12.07 14.81
CA ARG A 488 -9.12 -13.43 14.27
C ARG A 488 -10.37 -14.25 14.62
N LYS A 489 -10.82 -15.07 13.68
CA LYS A 489 -11.96 -15.98 13.86
C LYS A 489 -11.76 -17.24 13.03
N ARG A 490 -11.98 -18.42 13.63
CA ARG A 490 -12.10 -19.66 12.84
C ARG A 490 -13.39 -19.58 12.01
N VAL A 491 -13.27 -19.71 10.70
CA VAL A 491 -14.38 -19.58 9.75
C VAL A 491 -14.67 -20.87 8.99
N VAL A 492 -13.67 -21.75 8.88
CA VAL A 492 -13.81 -23.14 8.42
C VAL A 492 -12.98 -24.05 9.34
N SER A 493 -13.28 -25.35 9.39
CA SER A 493 -12.48 -26.31 10.16
C SER A 493 -11.07 -26.43 9.58
N ASP A 494 -10.13 -26.87 10.40
CA ASP A 494 -8.77 -27.16 9.95
C ASP A 494 -8.76 -28.32 8.94
N GLY A 495 -9.64 -29.33 9.09
CA GLY A 495 -9.84 -30.38 8.11
C GLY A 495 -10.24 -29.88 6.72
N VAL A 496 -11.22 -28.97 6.64
CA VAL A 496 -11.64 -28.37 5.36
C VAL A 496 -10.47 -27.61 4.73
N ALA A 497 -9.83 -26.73 5.50
CA ALA A 497 -8.70 -25.94 5.02
C ALA A 497 -7.53 -26.82 4.57
N TYR A 498 -7.22 -27.89 5.30
CA TYR A 498 -6.15 -28.81 4.99
C TYR A 498 -6.43 -29.59 3.70
N THR A 499 -7.63 -30.15 3.52
CA THR A 499 -8.00 -30.85 2.27
C THR A 499 -7.86 -29.95 1.05
N VAL A 500 -8.37 -28.71 1.14
CA VAL A 500 -8.20 -27.71 0.07
C VAL A 500 -6.71 -27.41 -0.17
N THR A 501 -5.94 -27.25 0.91
CA THR A 501 -4.50 -26.99 0.83
C THR A 501 -3.75 -28.11 0.11
N ARG A 502 -4.00 -29.38 0.46
CA ARG A 502 -3.36 -30.54 -0.18
C ARG A 502 -3.59 -30.56 -1.69
N ILE A 503 -4.82 -30.32 -2.14
CA ILE A 503 -5.14 -30.27 -3.58
C ILE A 503 -4.43 -29.10 -4.26
N LEU A 504 -4.33 -27.95 -3.58
CA LEU A 504 -3.65 -26.78 -4.12
C LEU A 504 -2.12 -26.87 -4.07
N GLU A 505 -1.53 -27.68 -3.17
CA GLU A 505 -0.11 -28.07 -3.22
C GLU A 505 0.14 -28.87 -4.51
N GLN A 506 -0.69 -29.87 -4.78
CA GLN A 506 -0.60 -30.65 -6.02
C GLN A 506 -0.75 -29.79 -7.28
N ASN A 507 -1.51 -28.68 -7.22
CA ASN A 507 -1.65 -27.78 -8.36
C ASN A 507 -0.35 -27.02 -8.67
N ILE A 508 0.52 -26.80 -7.67
CA ILE A 508 1.88 -26.30 -7.88
C ILE A 508 2.78 -27.45 -8.34
N ASP A 509 2.68 -28.65 -7.79
CA ASP A 509 3.58 -29.74 -8.16
C ASP A 509 3.36 -30.27 -9.60
N TYR A 510 2.09 -30.41 -10.03
CA TYR A 510 1.72 -31.13 -11.26
C TYR A 510 0.67 -30.41 -12.12
N GLY A 511 0.04 -29.36 -11.59
CA GLY A 511 -1.11 -28.71 -12.21
C GLY A 511 -0.77 -27.45 -13.01
N THR A 512 -1.74 -26.57 -13.11
CA THR A 512 -1.56 -25.26 -13.79
C THR A 512 -0.57 -24.31 -13.10
N GLY A 513 -0.22 -24.57 -11.84
CA GLY A 513 0.59 -23.69 -11.00
C GLY A 513 2.10 -23.98 -11.01
N VAL A 514 2.60 -24.89 -11.83
CA VAL A 514 4.00 -25.37 -11.80
C VAL A 514 5.05 -24.26 -11.87
N ALA A 515 4.79 -23.18 -12.61
CA ALA A 515 5.71 -22.04 -12.69
C ALA A 515 5.90 -21.29 -11.34
N ALA A 516 5.03 -21.53 -10.37
CA ALA A 516 5.10 -20.94 -9.03
C ALA A 516 6.00 -21.74 -8.06
N ASP A 517 6.43 -22.95 -8.41
CA ASP A 517 7.29 -23.75 -7.54
C ASP A 517 8.60 -23.00 -7.23
N TYR A 518 8.82 -22.71 -5.95
CA TYR A 518 9.97 -21.99 -5.43
C TYR A 518 10.92 -22.89 -4.61
N GLY A 519 10.70 -24.21 -4.62
CA GLY A 519 11.54 -25.22 -3.99
C GLY A 519 11.18 -25.58 -2.55
N HIS A 520 10.01 -25.15 -2.06
CA HIS A 520 9.53 -25.37 -0.69
C HIS A 520 8.00 -25.59 -0.69
N PRO A 521 7.43 -26.20 0.38
CA PRO A 521 6.00 -26.44 0.45
C PRO A 521 5.16 -25.16 0.25
N ALA A 522 4.31 -25.19 -0.78
CA ALA A 522 3.36 -24.14 -1.09
C ALA A 522 2.14 -24.71 -1.78
N ALA A 523 1.03 -23.98 -1.64
CA ALA A 523 -0.23 -24.27 -2.29
C ALA A 523 -0.67 -23.05 -3.11
N GLY A 524 -1.33 -23.26 -4.24
CA GLY A 524 -1.83 -22.12 -5.00
C GLY A 524 -2.73 -22.47 -6.18
N LYS A 525 -3.42 -21.45 -6.68
CA LYS A 525 -4.34 -21.54 -7.81
C LYS A 525 -4.07 -20.43 -8.83
N THR A 526 -4.09 -20.81 -10.09
CA THR A 526 -4.06 -19.90 -11.25
C THR A 526 -5.47 -19.38 -11.56
N GLY A 527 -5.54 -18.17 -12.11
CA GLY A 527 -6.76 -17.59 -12.64
C GLY A 527 -6.48 -16.85 -13.93
N THR A 528 -7.39 -16.98 -14.89
CA THR A 528 -7.37 -16.15 -16.10
C THR A 528 -8.79 -15.90 -16.56
N THR A 529 -9.03 -14.70 -17.06
CA THR A 529 -10.33 -14.30 -17.63
C THR A 529 -10.43 -14.74 -19.08
N GLU A 530 -11.66 -14.92 -19.58
CA GLU A 530 -11.92 -15.42 -20.94
C GLU A 530 -11.35 -14.50 -22.03
N GLU A 531 -11.31 -13.19 -21.78
CA GLU A 531 -10.76 -12.18 -22.71
C GLU A 531 -9.23 -11.96 -22.57
N TRP A 532 -8.52 -12.75 -21.75
CA TRP A 532 -7.10 -12.52 -21.41
C TRP A 532 -6.81 -11.13 -20.83
N SER A 533 -7.82 -10.48 -20.25
CA SER A 533 -7.71 -9.11 -19.73
C SER A 533 -7.12 -9.04 -18.33
N ASP A 534 -7.24 -10.11 -17.55
CA ASP A 534 -6.67 -10.24 -16.20
C ASP A 534 -6.12 -11.64 -15.97
N ALA A 535 -4.93 -11.72 -15.39
CA ALA A 535 -4.27 -12.96 -15.03
C ALA A 535 -3.82 -12.93 -13.56
N TRP A 536 -3.96 -14.07 -12.88
CA TRP A 536 -3.80 -14.16 -11.43
C TRP A 536 -3.04 -15.40 -11.02
N PHE A 537 -2.26 -15.26 -9.95
CA PHE A 537 -1.82 -16.38 -9.14
C PHE A 537 -2.07 -16.07 -7.67
N CYS A 538 -2.89 -16.88 -7.01
CA CYS A 538 -3.15 -16.79 -5.59
C CYS A 538 -2.50 -18.01 -4.92
N GLY A 539 -1.43 -17.79 -4.15
CA GLY A 539 -0.67 -18.86 -3.53
C GLY A 539 -0.28 -18.54 -2.10
N TYR A 540 0.09 -19.56 -1.34
CA TYR A 540 0.41 -19.40 0.07
C TYR A 540 1.33 -20.50 0.60
N THR A 541 1.92 -20.17 1.74
CA THR A 541 2.75 -21.02 2.61
C THR A 541 2.22 -20.84 4.03
N PRO A 542 2.66 -21.64 5.02
CA PRO A 542 2.31 -21.38 6.43
C PRO A 542 2.75 -19.99 6.94
N ARG A 543 3.66 -19.31 6.23
CA ARG A 543 4.25 -18.02 6.63
C ARG A 543 3.59 -16.82 5.95
N LEU A 544 3.17 -16.96 4.69
CA LEU A 544 2.66 -15.87 3.85
C LEU A 544 1.57 -16.38 2.91
N GLY A 545 0.44 -15.68 2.86
CA GLY A 545 -0.54 -15.75 1.77
C GLY A 545 -0.31 -14.60 0.81
N THR A 546 -0.05 -14.89 -0.46
CA THR A 546 0.38 -13.91 -1.46
C THR A 546 -0.44 -14.04 -2.75
N THR A 547 -1.00 -12.92 -3.20
CA THR A 547 -1.68 -12.83 -4.50
C THR A 547 -0.90 -11.94 -5.44
N VAL A 548 -0.76 -12.41 -6.68
CA VAL A 548 -0.25 -11.66 -7.82
C VAL A 548 -1.37 -11.46 -8.83
N TRP A 549 -1.54 -10.22 -9.27
CA TRP A 549 -2.42 -9.84 -10.38
C TRP A 549 -1.57 -9.23 -11.49
N VAL A 550 -1.92 -9.49 -12.74
CA VAL A 550 -1.35 -8.87 -13.94
C VAL A 550 -2.50 -8.44 -14.86
N GLY A 551 -2.47 -7.20 -15.36
CA GLY A 551 -3.49 -6.67 -16.26
C GLY A 551 -3.30 -5.18 -16.57
N TYR A 552 -4.10 -4.66 -17.50
CA TYR A 552 -4.07 -3.23 -17.85
C TYR A 552 -4.99 -2.41 -16.91
N PRO A 553 -4.48 -1.41 -16.18
CA PRO A 553 -5.28 -0.63 -15.21
C PRO A 553 -6.42 0.17 -15.83
N ARG A 554 -6.23 0.65 -17.06
CA ARG A 554 -7.10 1.65 -17.70
C ARG A 554 -8.27 1.06 -18.50
N ALA A 555 -8.17 -0.20 -18.91
CA ALA A 555 -9.19 -0.89 -19.70
C ALA A 555 -8.96 -2.40 -19.65
N LYS A 556 -9.99 -3.19 -19.99
CA LYS A 556 -9.86 -4.63 -20.25
C LYS A 556 -9.19 -4.84 -21.61
N ILE A 557 -7.87 -4.84 -21.62
CA ILE A 557 -7.07 -5.04 -22.84
C ILE A 557 -6.58 -6.50 -22.82
N PRO A 558 -6.89 -7.31 -23.85
CA PRO A 558 -6.38 -8.67 -23.97
C PRO A 558 -4.86 -8.72 -23.97
N MET A 559 -4.29 -9.60 -23.13
CA MET A 559 -2.84 -9.82 -23.01
C MET A 559 -2.39 -11.05 -23.82
N THR A 560 -2.71 -11.09 -25.12
CA THR A 560 -2.46 -12.27 -25.99
C THR A 560 -1.04 -12.36 -26.56
N SER A 561 -0.23 -11.31 -26.42
CA SER A 561 1.11 -11.25 -27.02
C SER A 561 2.08 -10.39 -26.21
N VAL A 562 2.08 -10.53 -24.88
CA VAL A 562 3.05 -9.87 -23.99
C VAL A 562 4.31 -10.72 -23.97
N HIS A 563 5.45 -10.14 -24.38
CA HIS A 563 6.71 -10.87 -24.64
C HIS A 563 6.52 -12.15 -25.48
N GLY A 564 5.61 -12.14 -26.46
CA GLY A 564 5.38 -13.26 -27.38
C GLY A 564 4.51 -14.40 -26.83
N ILE A 565 3.88 -14.24 -25.68
CA ILE A 565 2.95 -15.23 -25.11
C ILE A 565 1.59 -14.63 -24.75
N SER A 566 0.57 -15.50 -24.69
CA SER A 566 -0.69 -15.18 -24.01
C SER A 566 -0.48 -15.25 -22.50
N VAL A 567 -0.79 -14.17 -21.80
CA VAL A 567 -0.62 -14.10 -20.34
C VAL A 567 -1.74 -14.89 -19.66
N THR A 568 -1.34 -15.92 -18.91
CA THR A 568 -2.24 -16.74 -18.11
C THR A 568 -1.79 -16.73 -16.65
N GLY A 569 -2.62 -17.25 -15.74
CA GLY A 569 -2.26 -17.33 -14.33
C GLY A 569 -0.99 -18.14 -14.07
N GLY A 570 -0.70 -19.13 -14.94
CA GLY A 570 0.49 -19.97 -14.87
C GLY A 570 1.73 -19.41 -15.56
N SER A 571 1.65 -18.24 -16.22
CA SER A 571 2.81 -17.58 -16.83
C SER A 571 3.39 -16.50 -15.89
N PHE A 572 3.31 -15.22 -16.25
CA PHE A 572 3.92 -14.12 -15.48
C PHE A 572 3.43 -14.01 -14.03
N PRO A 573 2.13 -14.17 -13.69
CA PRO A 573 1.69 -14.11 -12.29
C PRO A 573 2.36 -15.17 -11.40
N ALA A 574 2.42 -16.42 -11.85
CA ALA A 574 3.09 -17.51 -11.13
C ALA A 574 4.61 -17.29 -11.03
N GLN A 575 5.25 -16.82 -12.11
CA GLN A 575 6.68 -16.48 -12.11
C GLN A 575 7.01 -15.35 -11.12
N ILE A 576 6.22 -14.27 -11.11
CA ILE A 576 6.38 -13.15 -10.17
C ILE A 576 6.19 -13.65 -8.73
N TRP A 577 5.19 -14.50 -8.49
CA TRP A 577 4.97 -15.11 -7.18
C TRP A 577 6.19 -15.90 -6.73
N ARG A 578 6.73 -16.78 -7.58
CA ARG A 578 7.94 -17.57 -7.29
C ARG A 578 9.12 -16.68 -6.94
N LEU A 579 9.43 -15.69 -7.79
CA LEU A 579 10.55 -14.76 -7.57
C LEU A 579 10.41 -13.99 -6.25
N PHE A 580 9.19 -13.51 -5.95
CA PHE A 580 8.91 -12.86 -4.68
C PHE A 580 9.12 -13.80 -3.50
N MET A 581 8.56 -15.02 -3.53
CA MET A 581 8.64 -15.97 -2.42
C MET A 581 10.08 -16.45 -2.18
N SER A 582 10.83 -16.75 -3.24
CA SER A 582 12.26 -17.08 -3.18
C SER A 582 13.07 -16.00 -2.47
N SER A 583 12.81 -14.74 -2.79
CA SER A 583 13.51 -13.59 -2.19
C SER A 583 13.04 -13.27 -0.76
N ALA A 584 11.73 -13.34 -0.51
CA ALA A 584 11.13 -12.98 0.76
C ALA A 584 11.41 -14.01 1.87
N ILE A 585 11.27 -15.31 1.55
CA ILE A 585 11.32 -16.39 2.55
C ILE A 585 12.08 -17.64 2.09
N GLY A 586 12.59 -17.72 0.85
CA GLY A 586 13.22 -18.93 0.33
C GLY A 586 14.51 -19.37 1.04
N GLN A 587 15.13 -18.48 1.82
CA GLN A 587 16.29 -18.77 2.67
C GLN A 587 15.91 -19.26 4.08
N LEU A 588 14.62 -19.29 4.42
CA LEU A 588 14.15 -19.84 5.69
C LEU A 588 13.97 -21.35 5.57
N GLU A 589 14.05 -22.06 6.69
CA GLU A 589 13.73 -23.48 6.74
C GLU A 589 12.29 -23.74 6.24
N PRO A 590 12.10 -24.76 5.36
CA PRO A 590 10.78 -25.15 4.89
C PRO A 590 9.84 -25.45 6.06
N GLU A 591 8.62 -24.94 6.00
CA GLU A 591 7.56 -25.21 6.99
C GLU A 591 6.42 -25.93 6.25
N SER A 592 6.09 -27.15 6.68
CA SER A 592 4.94 -27.89 6.15
C SER A 592 3.64 -27.33 6.72
N PHE A 593 2.54 -27.50 5.97
CA PHE A 593 1.21 -27.18 6.49
C PHE A 593 0.84 -28.12 7.65
N PRO A 594 0.33 -27.60 8.77
CA PRO A 594 -0.03 -28.43 9.92
C PRO A 594 -1.20 -29.35 9.56
N GLU A 595 -1.09 -30.62 9.93
CA GLU A 595 -2.19 -31.58 9.82
C GLU A 595 -3.40 -31.15 10.67
N PRO A 596 -4.62 -31.47 10.22
CA PRO A 596 -5.83 -31.08 10.93
C PRO A 596 -6.04 -31.97 12.16
N LYS A 597 -6.70 -31.42 13.18
CA LYS A 597 -7.13 -32.21 14.33
C LYS A 597 -8.36 -33.06 13.99
N ASP A 598 -9.27 -32.47 13.22
CA ASP A 598 -10.54 -33.07 12.83
C ASP A 598 -10.61 -33.11 11.31
N TRP A 599 -10.70 -34.32 10.74
CA TRP A 599 -10.88 -34.50 9.30
C TRP A 599 -12.34 -34.22 8.90
N PRO A 600 -12.60 -33.76 7.66
CA PRO A 600 -13.96 -33.62 7.18
C PRO A 600 -14.69 -34.96 7.21
N GLU A 601 -15.94 -34.94 7.65
CA GLU A 601 -16.85 -36.08 7.51
C GLU A 601 -17.37 -36.09 6.07
N TRP A 602 -17.10 -37.17 5.36
CA TRP A 602 -17.55 -37.34 3.98
C TRP A 602 -18.97 -37.89 3.94
N THR A 603 -19.82 -37.26 3.15
CA THR A 603 -21.13 -37.80 2.81
C THR A 603 -21.00 -38.75 1.62
N THR A 604 -21.90 -39.73 1.52
CA THR A 604 -22.01 -40.59 0.34
C THR A 604 -22.56 -39.76 -0.82
N PHE A 605 -21.67 -39.05 -1.50
CA PHE A 605 -21.96 -38.18 -2.64
C PHE A 605 -21.00 -38.54 -3.78
N GLU A 606 -21.28 -39.64 -4.48
CA GLU A 606 -20.41 -40.11 -5.57
C GLU A 606 -20.57 -39.29 -6.85
N ARG A 607 -21.80 -38.81 -7.13
CA ARG A 607 -22.16 -37.96 -8.28
C ARG A 607 -23.20 -36.93 -7.87
N GLY A 608 -23.04 -35.70 -8.34
CA GLY A 608 -24.01 -34.63 -8.12
C GLY A 608 -25.19 -34.65 -9.08
N GLN A 609 -26.23 -33.87 -8.77
CA GLN A 609 -27.44 -33.76 -9.60
C GLN A 609 -27.11 -33.25 -11.00
N TYR A 610 -26.15 -32.32 -11.09
CA TYR A 610 -25.72 -31.75 -12.36
C TYR A 610 -24.60 -32.55 -13.03
N ALA A 611 -24.14 -33.67 -12.44
CA ALA A 611 -23.16 -34.56 -13.05
C ALA A 611 -23.79 -35.25 -14.27
N ARG A 612 -23.44 -34.80 -15.47
CA ARG A 612 -23.95 -35.41 -16.72
C ARG A 612 -23.60 -36.90 -16.76
N SER A 613 -24.61 -37.73 -17.02
CA SER A 613 -24.39 -39.11 -17.48
C SER A 613 -24.39 -39.11 -19.01
N PHE A 614 -23.51 -39.87 -19.66
CA PHE A 614 -23.61 -40.09 -21.10
C PHE A 614 -24.90 -40.87 -21.38
N GLY A 615 -25.91 -40.16 -21.85
CA GLY A 615 -27.24 -40.64 -22.22
C GLY A 615 -28.06 -39.40 -22.57
N ASP A 616 -28.55 -39.32 -23.80
CA ASP A 616 -29.15 -38.16 -24.47
C ASP A 616 -28.14 -37.14 -25.05
N TYR A 617 -27.32 -37.64 -25.99
CA TYR A 617 -27.08 -36.84 -27.21
C TYR A 617 -28.39 -36.81 -28.00
N ASP A 618 -29.14 -35.72 -27.86
CA ASP A 618 -30.17 -35.34 -28.82
C ASP A 618 -29.42 -34.70 -30.00
N ASP A 619 -28.92 -35.52 -30.92
CA ASP A 619 -28.45 -35.09 -32.23
C ASP A 619 -29.68 -34.66 -33.04
N GLY A 620 -30.11 -33.42 -32.80
CA GLY A 620 -30.99 -32.70 -33.70
C GLY A 620 -30.23 -32.27 -34.95
N ASP A 621 -29.84 -33.22 -35.80
CA ASP A 621 -29.99 -33.07 -37.25
C ASP A 621 -29.96 -34.44 -37.95
N SER A 622 -31.04 -34.72 -38.65
CA SER A 622 -31.28 -35.94 -39.40
C SER A 622 -30.65 -35.84 -40.78
N ASP A 623 -29.47 -36.44 -40.99
CA ASP A 623 -29.21 -37.19 -42.21
C ASP A 623 -27.92 -38.01 -42.07
N HIS A 624 -28.05 -39.33 -42.14
CA HIS A 624 -27.20 -40.25 -42.90
C HIS A 624 -27.51 -41.68 -42.48
N GLY A 625 -28.11 -42.41 -43.42
CA GLY A 625 -28.56 -43.79 -43.26
C GLY A 625 -27.45 -44.75 -42.80
N ALA A 626 -27.86 -45.72 -42.00
CA ALA A 626 -27.05 -46.82 -41.53
C ALA A 626 -26.46 -47.64 -42.71
N PRO A 627 -25.15 -47.94 -42.71
CA PRO A 627 -24.64 -49.08 -43.43
C PRO A 627 -24.72 -50.30 -42.51
N THR A 628 -25.65 -51.19 -42.81
CA THR A 628 -25.57 -52.62 -42.49
C THR A 628 -24.20 -53.15 -42.95
N THR A 629 -23.45 -53.80 -42.06
CA THR A 629 -22.25 -54.54 -42.47
C THR A 629 -22.53 -56.03 -42.33
N GLU A 630 -22.90 -56.63 -43.46
CA GLU A 630 -22.79 -58.06 -43.70
C GLU A 630 -21.33 -58.50 -43.66
N THR A 631 -21.14 -59.71 -43.15
CA THR A 631 -19.88 -60.40 -43.04
C THR A 631 -19.40 -60.82 -44.43
N THR A 632 -18.23 -60.37 -44.89
CA THR A 632 -17.47 -61.11 -45.91
C THR A 632 -15.96 -61.01 -45.67
N LYS A 633 -15.32 -62.19 -45.58
CA LYS A 633 -13.87 -62.39 -45.55
C LYS A 633 -13.27 -62.11 -46.93
N THR A 634 -12.20 -61.31 -46.99
CA THR A 634 -11.18 -61.45 -48.04
C THR A 634 -9.79 -61.07 -47.52
N THR A 635 -8.85 -61.98 -47.77
CA THR A 635 -7.41 -61.93 -47.47
C THR A 635 -6.66 -61.08 -48.50
N ALA A 636 -5.76 -60.18 -48.08
CA ALA A 636 -4.49 -59.88 -48.78
C ALA A 636 -3.60 -58.85 -48.03
N THR A 637 -2.47 -59.36 -47.53
CA THR A 637 -1.07 -58.86 -47.65
C THR A 637 -0.67 -57.43 -47.21
N ALA A 638 0.29 -57.39 -46.29
CA ALA A 638 0.94 -56.24 -45.64
C ALA A 638 1.96 -55.48 -46.55
N PRO A 639 2.58 -54.34 -46.11
CA PRO A 639 3.50 -54.33 -44.97
C PRO A 639 3.24 -53.25 -43.91
N SER A 640 3.33 -53.68 -42.65
CA SER A 640 3.37 -52.87 -41.44
C SER A 640 4.72 -52.15 -41.32
N LYS A 641 4.69 -50.84 -41.07
CA LYS A 641 5.79 -50.12 -40.43
C LYS A 641 5.46 -50.00 -38.95
N THR A 642 6.08 -50.87 -38.16
CA THR A 642 6.12 -50.81 -36.70
C THR A 642 6.97 -49.63 -36.24
N VAL A 643 6.41 -48.79 -35.37
CA VAL A 643 7.17 -47.93 -34.45
C VAL A 643 7.10 -48.59 -33.07
N PRO A 644 8.20 -48.73 -32.32
CA PRO A 644 8.24 -49.57 -31.12
C PRO A 644 7.53 -48.95 -29.93
N ASP A 645 6.90 -49.81 -29.11
CA ASP A 645 6.41 -49.50 -27.77
C ASP A 645 7.50 -48.88 -26.88
N ALA A 646 7.12 -47.83 -26.15
CA ALA A 646 7.94 -47.25 -25.09
C ALA A 646 8.02 -48.20 -23.89
N PRO A 647 9.21 -48.42 -23.29
CA PRO A 647 9.36 -49.35 -22.17
C PRO A 647 8.75 -48.79 -20.87
N PRO A 648 8.32 -49.67 -19.94
CA PRO A 648 7.71 -49.26 -18.67
C PRO A 648 8.71 -48.49 -17.78
N ALA A 649 8.20 -47.45 -17.11
CA ALA A 649 8.96 -46.56 -16.25
C ALA A 649 9.70 -47.33 -15.14
N SER A 650 11.03 -47.24 -15.18
CA SER A 650 11.92 -47.72 -14.12
C SER A 650 11.76 -46.88 -12.85
N ARG A 651 11.57 -47.58 -11.72
CA ARG A 651 11.56 -47.05 -10.35
C ARG A 651 12.86 -46.23 -10.08
N PRO A 652 12.81 -45.07 -9.39
CA PRO A 652 14.01 -44.29 -9.09
C PRO A 652 14.92 -45.05 -8.10
N LEU A 653 16.23 -45.06 -8.39
CA LEU A 653 17.26 -45.55 -7.48
C LEU A 653 17.37 -44.65 -6.23
N PRO A 654 17.74 -45.20 -5.05
CA PRO A 654 17.99 -44.40 -3.86
C PRO A 654 19.18 -43.45 -4.05
N LYS A 655 19.04 -42.23 -3.54
CA LYS A 655 20.09 -41.19 -3.57
C LYS A 655 21.33 -41.66 -2.76
N PRO A 656 22.58 -41.43 -3.24
CA PRO A 656 23.78 -41.76 -2.47
C PRO A 656 23.86 -40.90 -1.19
N PRO A 657 24.48 -41.40 -0.10
CA PRO A 657 24.70 -40.60 1.10
C PRO A 657 25.68 -39.44 0.81
N PRO A 658 25.57 -38.31 1.54
CA PRO A 658 26.43 -37.15 1.36
C PRO A 658 27.90 -37.48 1.67
N PRO A 659 28.86 -36.82 1.01
CA PRO A 659 30.28 -37.04 1.29
C PRO A 659 30.63 -36.59 2.71
N THR A 660 31.23 -37.49 3.47
CA THR A 660 31.89 -37.20 4.75
C THR A 660 32.92 -36.09 4.57
N THR A 661 32.74 -35.00 5.31
CA THR A 661 33.72 -33.91 5.41
C THR A 661 35.00 -34.42 6.07
N ALA A 662 36.14 -34.14 5.43
CA ALA A 662 37.46 -34.39 6.01
C ALA A 662 37.67 -33.51 7.27
N PRO A 663 38.50 -33.94 8.25
CA PRO A 663 38.79 -33.15 9.43
C PRO A 663 39.55 -31.86 9.06
N PRO A 664 39.36 -30.76 9.81
CA PRO A 664 40.10 -29.52 9.57
C PRO A 664 41.60 -29.70 9.86
N PRO A 665 42.48 -28.95 9.16
CA PRO A 665 43.92 -28.98 9.42
C PRO A 665 44.22 -28.37 10.81
N PRO A 666 45.33 -28.76 11.46
CA PRO A 666 45.71 -28.24 12.77
C PRO A 666 46.03 -26.72 12.69
N PRO A 667 45.82 -25.98 13.80
CA PRO A 667 45.96 -24.54 13.81
C PRO A 667 47.43 -24.11 13.63
N THR A 668 47.65 -23.21 12.68
CA THR A 668 48.93 -22.53 12.44
C THR A 668 49.24 -21.60 13.62
N THR A 669 50.37 -21.83 14.28
CA THR A 669 50.92 -20.95 15.33
C THR A 669 51.30 -19.58 14.77
N ALA A 670 50.87 -18.51 15.44
CA ALA A 670 51.26 -17.14 15.12
C ALA A 670 52.75 -16.89 15.43
N PRO A 671 53.46 -16.02 14.68
CA PRO A 671 54.84 -15.64 15.00
C PRO A 671 54.90 -14.71 16.22
N PRO A 672 55.99 -14.70 16.99
CA PRO A 672 56.14 -13.82 18.14
C PRO A 672 56.28 -12.34 17.71
N PRO A 673 55.91 -11.39 18.57
CA PRO A 673 56.05 -9.97 18.28
C PRO A 673 57.53 -9.56 18.26
N PRO A 674 57.93 -8.59 17.42
CA PRO A 674 59.31 -8.13 17.34
C PRO A 674 59.67 -7.28 18.57
N THR A 675 60.88 -7.50 19.09
CA THR A 675 61.60 -6.64 20.05
C THR A 675 62.08 -5.35 19.43
#